data_AF-A0A3R9R5M0-F1
#
_entry.id   AF-A0A3R9R5M0-F1
#
_cell.length_a   1.000
_cell.length_b   1.000
_cell.length_c   1.000
_cell.angle_alpha   90.00
_cell.angle_beta   90.00
_cell.angle_gamma   90.00
#
_symmetry.space_group_name_H-M   'P 1'
#
loop_
_entity.id
_entity.type
_entity.pdbx_description
1 polymer ?
#
loop_
_entity_poly.entity_id
_entity_poly.type
_entity_poly.pdbx_seq_one_letter_code
_entity_poly.pdbx_strand_id
1 'polypeptide(L)'
;MRQSLRSLHLTWISFGLVAVWLLCAANPQAQGQTPPLVYSVENTGASFAAPVLPDFAHSPINRQLPDPFVFFDGTRDTSWGAFEQHRNEWMQAIYKNEIGTKPDCHDCTVTASYVPTTGAATPRGTLTINVNRAGNPYTLTFTAAIVLPAVSAACVQPANGWPYVVGMGSATGSWPASAFNASTASPAGVTVKPAGCAATVVYSLNSITSYTGGGNAGSTSGQHINDPFYKLYPEYCAGYCVAANGYPNGSNHGQYASWSWGISRLIDGIQIAASQANSQLPLDTGHSAVTGCSYAGKMAMWGGALDERIALSIAQENGGGGAPSWRVSHEVQVQGSVENINDTSYEWFGSQMHQFDSAGVYKMPTDHFELMALMAPRAMLQTGDSNYYWLGDLSATFDSMATQAIYDNYGIGDRFNYYADTVHFHCVVPAYQQNATQPIINRFMFGTNDATNVKVAEQFADALQPGAQPTWDPKMWTAWWGTGNPPAFPPADVWNSGGDVMLPLNQNITVNSGDTITTSYSLTMPGTHAAATVTVPTAFTEVDIACTDNTSYTLVVPAPNSSGYQTNNQVYTIAANDNSTQTSATYSVTNPGCSNGAPGQTTGTYFFALGKSNPGAGNPGLAGFSTTNGLPAAGVTDPVNVTFNLADSTTSQGGTWAPWTTLNWHNPYSCTPPGCPLTPTITWPAPTTMLADTPLTSDQLNPTAASTLLSGFTTTGTSGLLTTAPIPGTWSFNPPAGTVLSPGMNMLTATFTPTNVITPTTTAANAYKTYTVATAQVPILVGTVTITATGALSKIAGGYQMVVTVKNGGNVTASNVQLTGATLGSASGGTLPASLGDIAGGGSASVTLTFPSSAGGDGAPIAERLSGTYTGGTFGGSFRATLP
;
A
#
# COMPACT_ATOMS: atom_id res chain seq x y z
N MET A 1 -12.81 -77.35 -17.91
CA MET A 1 -11.54 -77.47 -17.14
C MET A 1 -10.44 -77.01 -18.06
N ARG A 2 -9.55 -76.08 -17.72
CA ARG A 2 -9.14 -75.54 -16.43
C ARG A 2 -8.49 -74.18 -16.79
N GLN A 3 -8.88 -73.09 -16.13
CA GLN A 3 -8.13 -72.58 -14.98
C GLN A 3 -6.62 -72.46 -15.25
N SER A 4 -6.20 -71.29 -15.72
CA SER A 4 -5.09 -70.49 -15.21
C SER A 4 -4.87 -69.33 -16.20
N LEU A 5 -4.36 -68.19 -15.72
CA LEU A 5 -4.04 -66.96 -16.49
C LEU A 5 -5.16 -65.92 -16.65
N ARG A 6 -5.73 -65.42 -15.54
CA ARG A 6 -6.15 -63.99 -15.39
C ARG A 6 -6.14 -63.61 -13.90
N SER A 7 -4.96 -63.53 -13.31
CA SER A 7 -4.77 -63.13 -11.92
C SER A 7 -3.62 -62.14 -11.80
N LEU A 8 -3.85 -60.89 -12.19
CA LEU A 8 -3.10 -59.71 -11.75
C LEU A 8 -3.91 -58.49 -12.20
N HIS A 9 -4.15 -57.55 -11.28
CA HIS A 9 -4.97 -56.33 -11.40
C HIS A 9 -6.41 -56.43 -10.86
N LEU A 10 -6.54 -56.78 -9.58
CA LEU A 10 -7.69 -56.34 -8.79
C LEU A 10 -7.31 -56.27 -7.30
N THR A 11 -6.82 -55.11 -6.89
CA THR A 11 -6.87 -54.51 -5.55
C THR A 11 -6.23 -53.13 -5.73
N TRP A 12 -6.68 -52.11 -4.99
CA TRP A 12 -6.30 -50.68 -5.14
C TRP A 12 -7.20 -49.79 -6.02
N ILE A 13 -8.52 -49.95 -5.99
CA ILE A 13 -9.45 -48.84 -6.32
C ILE A 13 -10.66 -48.91 -5.40
N SER A 14 -10.51 -48.55 -4.12
CA SER A 14 -11.66 -48.35 -3.21
C SER A 14 -11.34 -47.46 -1.99
N PHE A 15 -10.56 -46.39 -2.12
CA PHE A 15 -10.47 -45.34 -1.06
C PHE A 15 -10.13 -43.95 -1.61
N GLY A 16 -10.47 -43.66 -2.88
CA GLY A 16 -10.07 -42.43 -3.57
C GLY A 16 -11.20 -41.68 -4.27
N LEU A 17 -12.45 -41.79 -3.80
CA LEU A 17 -13.60 -41.14 -4.47
C LEU A 17 -14.54 -40.34 -3.56
N VAL A 18 -14.17 -40.10 -2.29
CA VAL A 18 -14.94 -39.21 -1.39
C VAL A 18 -14.18 -37.94 -0.99
N ALA A 19 -12.89 -37.80 -1.35
CA ALA A 19 -12.07 -36.63 -1.01
C ALA A 19 -11.91 -35.59 -2.14
N VAL A 20 -12.52 -35.80 -3.32
CA VAL A 20 -12.33 -34.94 -4.50
C VAL A 20 -13.58 -34.12 -4.87
N TRP A 21 -14.63 -34.14 -4.05
CA TRP A 21 -15.86 -33.33 -4.27
C TRP A 21 -16.15 -32.32 -3.13
N LEU A 22 -15.13 -31.91 -2.38
CA LEU A 22 -15.24 -30.87 -1.34
C LEU A 22 -14.21 -29.71 -1.48
N LEU A 23 -13.50 -29.61 -2.62
CA LEU A 23 -12.53 -28.54 -2.89
C LEU A 23 -12.85 -27.69 -4.14
N CYS A 24 -14.13 -27.57 -4.47
CA CYS A 24 -14.63 -26.60 -5.44
C CYS A 24 -15.93 -25.98 -4.92
N ALA A 25 -15.87 -25.36 -3.74
CA ALA A 25 -16.74 -24.23 -3.46
C ALA A 25 -15.89 -22.98 -3.72
N ALA A 26 -15.84 -22.54 -4.98
CA ALA A 26 -15.62 -21.13 -5.25
C ALA A 26 -16.70 -20.41 -4.44
N ASN A 27 -16.31 -19.83 -3.31
CA ASN A 27 -17.18 -19.02 -2.50
C ASN A 27 -17.36 -17.73 -3.32
N PRO A 28 -18.54 -17.44 -3.92
CA PRO A 28 -18.77 -16.12 -4.43
C PRO A 28 -19.01 -15.26 -3.18
N GLN A 29 -17.92 -14.84 -2.51
CA GLN A 29 -18.05 -13.95 -1.37
C GLN A 29 -18.49 -12.60 -1.90
N ALA A 30 -19.79 -12.39 -1.72
CA ALA A 30 -20.52 -11.16 -1.89
C ALA A 30 -19.77 -9.95 -1.34
N GLN A 31 -19.88 -8.84 -2.06
CA GLN A 31 -19.77 -7.49 -1.53
C GLN A 31 -20.46 -7.43 -0.16
N GLY A 32 -19.68 -7.35 0.93
CA GLY A 32 -20.22 -7.26 2.31
C GLY A 32 -19.51 -8.08 3.39
N GLN A 33 -18.51 -8.92 3.07
CA GLN A 33 -17.67 -9.56 4.11
C GLN A 33 -16.43 -8.71 4.40
N THR A 34 -16.23 -8.33 5.66
CA THR A 34 -15.01 -7.67 6.11
C THR A 34 -13.81 -8.60 5.86
N PRO A 35 -12.75 -8.17 5.16
CA PRO A 35 -11.55 -8.97 4.95
C PRO A 35 -11.01 -9.51 6.30
N PRO A 36 -10.57 -10.78 6.38
CA PRO A 36 -10.06 -11.35 7.63
C PRO A 36 -8.88 -10.53 8.15
N LEU A 37 -8.63 -10.52 9.46
CA LEU A 37 -7.41 -9.88 9.99
C LEU A 37 -6.18 -10.76 9.78
N VAL A 38 -6.35 -12.09 9.81
CA VAL A 38 -5.28 -13.10 9.70
C VAL A 38 -5.81 -14.27 8.91
N TYR A 39 -4.96 -14.91 8.11
CA TYR A 39 -5.31 -16.13 7.39
C TYR A 39 -4.81 -17.38 8.11
N SER A 40 -5.44 -18.52 7.83
CA SER A 40 -5.03 -19.82 8.37
C SER A 40 -3.89 -20.47 7.56
N VAL A 41 -3.56 -19.91 6.40
CA VAL A 41 -2.54 -20.40 5.47
C VAL A 41 -1.47 -19.34 5.27
N GLU A 42 -0.25 -19.77 4.92
CA GLU A 42 0.89 -18.90 4.67
C GLU A 42 0.72 -18.02 3.42
N ASN A 43 0.07 -18.56 2.38
CA ASN A 43 -0.15 -17.89 1.11
C ASN A 43 -1.47 -18.35 0.46
N THR A 44 -2.51 -17.52 0.55
CA THR A 44 -3.82 -17.65 -0.09
C THR A 44 -3.72 -17.62 -1.62
N GLY A 45 -2.77 -16.86 -2.15
CA GLY A 45 -2.51 -16.74 -3.59
C GLY A 45 -1.83 -17.95 -4.22
N ALA A 46 -1.48 -19.00 -3.46
CA ALA A 46 -0.68 -20.13 -3.95
C ALA A 46 -1.31 -20.93 -5.12
N SER A 47 -2.62 -20.79 -5.34
CA SER A 47 -3.32 -21.45 -6.45
C SER A 47 -3.23 -20.70 -7.79
N PHE A 48 -2.84 -19.42 -7.77
CA PHE A 48 -2.64 -18.63 -8.98
C PHE A 48 -1.32 -19.00 -9.66
N ALA A 49 -1.34 -19.05 -10.99
CA ALA A 49 -0.13 -19.27 -11.76
C ALA A 49 0.85 -18.09 -11.58
N ALA A 50 2.15 -18.38 -11.64
CA ALA A 50 3.15 -17.32 -11.67
C ALA A 50 3.00 -16.49 -12.95
N PRO A 51 3.14 -15.15 -12.88
CA PRO A 51 3.06 -14.29 -14.06
C PRO A 51 4.23 -14.53 -15.01
N VAL A 52 4.00 -14.26 -16.30
CA VAL A 52 5.08 -14.23 -17.29
C VAL A 52 5.74 -12.86 -17.23
N LEU A 53 6.88 -12.78 -16.56
CA LEU A 53 7.64 -11.54 -16.44
C LEU A 53 8.64 -11.42 -17.59
N PRO A 54 8.76 -10.23 -18.23
CA PRO A 54 9.79 -10.00 -19.24
C PRO A 54 11.21 -10.19 -18.66
N ASP A 55 12.18 -10.34 -19.54
CA ASP A 55 13.59 -10.14 -19.17
C ASP A 55 13.89 -8.64 -19.06
N PHE A 56 15.06 -8.29 -18.50
CA PHE A 56 15.44 -6.90 -18.30
C PHE A 56 15.43 -6.06 -19.58
N ALA A 57 15.84 -6.61 -20.72
CA ALA A 57 15.89 -5.85 -21.97
C ALA A 57 14.48 -5.45 -22.43
N HIS A 58 13.51 -6.34 -22.24
CA HIS A 58 12.10 -6.15 -22.60
C HIS A 58 11.23 -5.58 -21.47
N SER A 59 11.76 -5.43 -20.25
CA SER A 59 11.06 -4.72 -19.18
C SER A 59 10.84 -3.25 -19.57
N PRO A 60 9.62 -2.71 -19.39
CA PRO A 60 9.33 -1.32 -19.67
C PRO A 60 10.07 -0.41 -18.68
N ILE A 61 10.48 0.77 -19.14
CA ILE A 61 10.95 1.84 -18.25
C ILE A 61 9.73 2.48 -17.60
N ASN A 62 9.66 2.40 -16.27
CA ASN A 62 8.66 3.08 -15.47
C ASN A 62 9.35 3.93 -14.41
N ARG A 63 9.32 5.26 -14.61
CA ARG A 63 9.89 6.22 -13.65
C ARG A 63 8.99 6.46 -12.45
N GLN A 64 7.68 6.48 -12.67
CA GLN A 64 6.70 6.60 -11.59
C GLN A 64 6.51 5.25 -10.87
N LEU A 65 5.68 5.21 -9.83
CA LEU A 65 5.34 3.94 -9.17
C LEU A 65 4.39 3.14 -10.07
N PRO A 66 4.60 1.82 -10.30
CA PRO A 66 3.66 0.94 -11.01
C PRO A 66 2.20 1.11 -10.56
N ASP A 67 1.21 0.97 -11.46
CA ASP A 67 -0.20 0.94 -11.05
C ASP A 67 -0.46 -0.44 -10.41
N PRO A 68 -0.69 -0.52 -9.08
CA PRO A 68 -0.83 -1.80 -8.40
C PRO A 68 -2.07 -2.57 -8.87
N PHE A 69 -3.03 -1.91 -9.51
CA PHE A 69 -4.25 -2.56 -9.94
C PHE A 69 -4.16 -3.14 -11.36
N VAL A 70 -3.02 -3.01 -12.03
CA VAL A 70 -2.74 -3.57 -13.35
C VAL A 70 -1.94 -4.86 -13.18
N PHE A 71 -2.50 -5.97 -13.64
CA PHE A 71 -1.81 -7.25 -13.74
C PHE A 71 -0.69 -7.19 -14.77
N PHE A 72 0.29 -8.08 -14.68
CA PHE A 72 1.41 -8.14 -15.64
C PHE A 72 0.98 -8.50 -17.08
N ASP A 73 -0.25 -8.99 -17.28
CA ASP A 73 -0.85 -9.17 -18.61
C ASP A 73 -1.47 -7.89 -19.20
N GLY A 74 -1.46 -6.79 -18.44
CA GLY A 74 -1.99 -5.47 -18.81
C GLY A 74 -3.46 -5.23 -18.46
N THR A 75 -4.17 -6.21 -17.91
CA THR A 75 -5.55 -6.03 -17.47
C THR A 75 -5.60 -5.33 -16.11
N ARG A 76 -6.63 -4.48 -15.88
CA ARG A 76 -6.77 -3.70 -14.64
C ARG A 76 -8.01 -4.13 -13.85
N ASP A 77 -7.84 -4.47 -12.57
CA ASP A 77 -8.93 -4.83 -11.65
C ASP A 77 -8.65 -4.31 -10.23
N THR A 78 -9.56 -3.49 -9.71
CA THR A 78 -9.46 -2.87 -8.37
C THR A 78 -10.32 -3.58 -7.33
N SER A 79 -11.00 -4.68 -7.67
CA SER A 79 -11.90 -5.39 -6.77
C SER A 79 -11.13 -6.17 -5.71
N TRP A 80 -11.73 -6.35 -4.53
CA TRP A 80 -11.15 -7.20 -3.49
C TRP A 80 -10.91 -8.64 -3.96
N GLY A 81 -11.78 -9.16 -4.85
CA GLY A 81 -11.63 -10.51 -5.41
C GLY A 81 -10.37 -10.69 -6.28
N ALA A 82 -9.81 -9.62 -6.82
CA ALA A 82 -8.57 -9.63 -7.59
C ALA A 82 -7.31 -9.57 -6.71
N PHE A 83 -7.44 -9.18 -5.43
CA PHE A 83 -6.29 -8.91 -4.57
C PHE A 83 -5.36 -10.13 -4.41
N GLU A 84 -5.91 -11.34 -4.22
CA GLU A 84 -5.07 -12.54 -4.03
C GLU A 84 -4.22 -12.85 -5.28
N GLN A 85 -4.73 -12.54 -6.47
CA GLN A 85 -3.97 -12.68 -7.72
C GLN A 85 -2.89 -11.60 -7.82
N HIS A 86 -3.23 -10.32 -7.56
CA HIS A 86 -2.25 -9.22 -7.52
C HIS A 86 -1.12 -9.53 -6.53
N ARG A 87 -1.48 -9.97 -5.33
CA ARG A 87 -0.55 -10.39 -4.28
C ARG A 87 0.39 -11.48 -4.78
N ASN A 88 -0.13 -12.51 -5.46
CA ASN A 88 0.71 -13.56 -6.04
C ASN A 88 1.64 -13.01 -7.12
N GLU A 89 1.16 -12.14 -8.00
CA GLU A 89 1.96 -11.53 -9.06
C GLU A 89 3.13 -10.70 -8.52
N TRP A 90 2.86 -9.79 -7.58
CA TRP A 90 3.92 -8.99 -6.94
C TRP A 90 4.94 -9.87 -6.22
N MET A 91 4.47 -10.87 -5.46
CA MET A 91 5.34 -11.80 -4.75
C MET A 91 6.27 -12.56 -5.71
N GLN A 92 5.76 -13.06 -6.84
CA GLN A 92 6.57 -13.75 -7.85
C GLN A 92 7.55 -12.81 -8.56
N ALA A 93 7.15 -11.56 -8.80
CA ALA A 93 8.02 -10.53 -9.34
C ALA A 93 9.18 -10.20 -8.40
N ILE A 94 8.91 -10.07 -7.11
CA ILE A 94 9.91 -9.86 -6.07
C ILE A 94 10.85 -11.08 -5.95
N TYR A 95 10.33 -12.31 -5.98
CA TYR A 95 11.18 -13.51 -5.99
C TYR A 95 12.10 -13.54 -7.22
N LYS A 96 11.56 -13.28 -8.41
CA LYS A 96 12.33 -13.34 -9.66
C LYS A 96 13.41 -12.27 -9.73
N ASN A 97 13.13 -11.06 -9.24
CA ASN A 97 13.95 -9.87 -9.55
C ASN A 97 14.71 -9.29 -8.36
N GLU A 98 14.36 -9.66 -7.12
CA GLU A 98 14.88 -8.99 -5.94
C GLU A 98 15.49 -9.95 -4.91
N ILE A 99 14.70 -10.76 -4.20
CA ILE A 99 15.21 -11.55 -3.05
C ILE A 99 15.51 -13.03 -3.36
N GLY A 100 15.05 -13.54 -4.50
CA GLY A 100 15.05 -14.98 -4.79
C GLY A 100 13.82 -15.71 -4.22
N THR A 101 13.62 -16.96 -4.64
CA THR A 101 12.43 -17.73 -4.24
C THR A 101 12.48 -18.10 -2.76
N LYS A 102 11.48 -17.69 -1.98
CA LYS A 102 11.19 -18.30 -0.68
C LYS A 102 10.45 -19.63 -0.91
N PRO A 103 11.04 -20.81 -0.60
CA PRO A 103 10.36 -22.08 -0.81
C PRO A 103 9.12 -22.21 0.10
N ASP A 104 8.08 -22.88 -0.37
CA ASP A 104 6.82 -23.10 0.36
C ASP A 104 6.89 -24.27 1.37
N CYS A 105 8.00 -25.03 1.38
CA CYS A 105 8.21 -26.22 2.19
C CYS A 105 7.18 -27.34 1.92
N HIS A 106 6.59 -27.44 0.72
CA HIS A 106 5.63 -28.51 0.39
C HIS A 106 6.22 -29.93 0.52
N ASP A 107 7.54 -30.05 0.41
CA ASP A 107 8.32 -31.28 0.53
C ASP A 107 8.96 -31.45 1.93
N CYS A 108 8.53 -30.65 2.90
CA CYS A 108 9.00 -30.69 4.28
C CYS A 108 8.06 -31.42 5.23
N THR A 109 8.64 -32.00 6.28
CA THR A 109 7.96 -32.36 7.52
C THR A 109 8.47 -31.45 8.63
N VAL A 110 7.57 -30.68 9.25
CA VAL A 110 7.88 -29.83 10.40
C VAL A 110 7.39 -30.52 11.66
N THR A 111 8.27 -30.61 12.67
CA THR A 111 7.89 -31.05 14.01
C THR A 111 8.32 -29.99 15.03
N ALA A 112 7.57 -29.85 16.11
CA ALA A 112 7.90 -28.91 17.15
C ALA A 112 7.60 -29.45 18.55
N SER A 113 8.41 -29.04 19.52
CA SER A 113 8.21 -29.34 20.93
C SER A 113 8.48 -28.11 21.79
N TYR A 114 7.56 -27.83 22.71
CA TYR A 114 7.70 -26.75 23.69
C TYR A 114 8.07 -27.32 25.05
N VAL A 115 9.14 -26.79 25.65
CA VAL A 115 9.61 -27.20 26.98
C VAL A 115 9.58 -25.97 27.91
N PRO A 116 8.64 -25.91 28.88
CA PRO A 116 8.65 -24.91 29.93
C PRO A 116 9.91 -25.03 30.81
N THR A 117 10.48 -23.89 31.18
CA THR A 117 11.55 -23.82 32.19
C THR A 117 10.92 -23.86 33.59
N THR A 118 11.31 -24.84 34.40
CA THR A 118 10.81 -25.00 35.78
C THR A 118 11.49 -24.03 36.75
N GLY A 119 10.73 -23.45 37.67
CA GLY A 119 11.27 -22.67 38.81
C GLY A 119 11.59 -21.19 38.54
N ALA A 120 11.21 -20.65 37.37
CA ALA A 120 11.35 -19.22 37.08
C ALA A 120 10.15 -18.42 37.60
N ALA A 121 10.39 -17.20 38.12
CA ALA A 121 9.34 -16.30 38.60
C ALA A 121 8.40 -15.79 37.49
N THR A 122 8.92 -15.68 36.26
CA THR A 122 8.13 -15.42 35.05
C THR A 122 8.08 -16.73 34.25
N PRO A 123 6.91 -17.19 33.77
CA PRO A 123 6.86 -18.40 32.97
C PRO A 123 7.59 -18.20 31.64
N ARG A 124 8.54 -19.09 31.34
CA ARG A 124 9.36 -19.07 30.13
C ARG A 124 9.64 -20.49 29.67
N GLY A 125 10.00 -20.66 28.41
CA GLY A 125 10.33 -21.97 27.84
C GLY A 125 11.03 -21.84 26.51
N THR A 126 11.40 -22.99 25.95
CA THR A 126 12.06 -23.07 24.65
C THR A 126 11.19 -23.89 23.72
N LEU A 127 10.81 -23.29 22.59
CA LEU A 127 10.23 -24.00 21.45
C LEU A 127 11.38 -24.49 20.56
N THR A 128 11.42 -25.79 20.28
CA THR A 128 12.36 -26.40 19.35
C THR A 128 11.61 -26.82 18.09
N ILE A 129 12.07 -26.37 16.93
CA ILE A 129 11.50 -26.67 15.63
C ILE A 129 12.52 -27.51 14.85
N ASN A 130 12.09 -28.66 14.32
CA ASN A 130 12.86 -29.46 13.39
C ASN A 130 12.17 -29.47 12.04
N VAL A 131 12.93 -29.18 10.99
CA VAL A 131 12.47 -29.21 9.61
C VAL A 131 13.27 -30.25 8.84
N ASN A 132 12.55 -31.23 8.30
CA ASN A 132 13.09 -32.33 7.52
C ASN A 132 12.55 -32.22 6.10
N ARG A 133 13.43 -32.07 5.10
CA ARG A 133 13.03 -32.05 3.69
C ARG A 133 13.21 -33.43 3.06
N ALA A 134 12.23 -33.89 2.29
CA ALA A 134 12.29 -35.18 1.61
C ALA A 134 13.57 -35.28 0.74
N GLY A 135 14.32 -36.38 0.89
CA GLY A 135 15.54 -36.61 0.12
C GLY A 135 16.80 -35.87 0.61
N ASN A 136 16.70 -34.97 1.60
CA ASN A 136 17.86 -34.32 2.21
C ASN A 136 18.19 -34.98 3.58
N PRO A 137 19.42 -35.47 3.81
CA PRO A 137 19.79 -36.08 5.10
C PRO A 137 19.97 -35.05 6.23
N TYR A 138 20.08 -33.76 5.92
CA TYR A 138 20.21 -32.70 6.91
C TYR A 138 18.84 -32.35 7.52
N THR A 139 18.78 -32.32 8.85
CA THR A 139 17.65 -31.76 9.60
C THR A 139 18.02 -30.36 10.06
N LEU A 140 17.25 -29.36 9.66
CA LEU A 140 17.41 -28.01 10.17
C LEU A 140 16.68 -27.92 11.51
N THR A 141 17.43 -27.74 12.59
CA THR A 141 16.89 -27.54 13.94
C THR A 141 17.20 -26.13 14.42
N PHE A 142 16.18 -25.41 14.87
CA PHE A 142 16.35 -24.11 15.51
C PHE A 142 15.39 -23.94 16.69
N THR A 143 15.70 -22.98 17.56
CA THR A 143 14.94 -22.74 18.78
C THR A 143 14.48 -21.30 18.89
N ALA A 144 13.32 -21.12 19.53
CA ALA A 144 12.79 -19.82 19.92
C ALA A 144 12.59 -19.79 21.43
N ALA A 145 13.13 -18.75 22.07
CA ALA A 145 12.86 -18.48 23.48
C ALA A 145 11.47 -17.84 23.61
N ILE A 146 10.64 -18.39 24.47
CA ILE A 146 9.28 -17.91 24.74
C ILE A 146 9.19 -17.42 26.17
N VAL A 147 8.64 -16.23 26.38
CA VAL A 147 8.28 -15.71 27.69
C VAL A 147 6.78 -15.45 27.70
N LEU A 148 6.06 -16.11 28.60
CA LEU A 148 4.62 -15.91 28.77
C LEU A 148 4.38 -14.82 29.82
N PRO A 149 3.30 -14.03 29.69
CA PRO A 149 2.90 -13.10 30.73
C PRO A 149 2.62 -13.80 32.06
N ALA A 150 2.97 -13.15 33.16
CA ALA A 150 2.53 -13.58 34.49
C ALA A 150 1.06 -13.19 34.68
N VAL A 151 0.21 -14.16 35.01
CA VAL A 151 -1.23 -13.91 35.25
C VAL A 151 -1.38 -12.96 36.44
N SER A 152 -2.14 -11.89 36.22
CA SER A 152 -2.42 -10.86 37.23
C SER A 152 -3.74 -10.16 36.91
N ALA A 153 -4.17 -9.21 37.75
CA ALA A 153 -5.34 -8.39 37.46
C ALA A 153 -5.20 -7.58 36.16
N ALA A 154 -3.97 -7.20 35.78
CA ALA A 154 -3.69 -6.48 34.54
C ALA A 154 -3.41 -7.42 33.34
N CYS A 155 -2.96 -8.65 33.59
CA CYS A 155 -2.69 -9.67 32.58
C CYS A 155 -3.62 -10.87 32.80
N VAL A 156 -4.84 -10.79 32.28
CA VAL A 156 -5.77 -11.93 32.26
C VAL A 156 -5.48 -12.76 31.02
N GLN A 157 -5.25 -14.06 31.18
CA GLN A 157 -5.01 -14.96 30.05
C GLN A 157 -6.29 -15.13 29.23
N PRO A 158 -6.27 -14.85 27.91
CA PRO A 158 -7.43 -15.11 27.06
C PRO A 158 -7.70 -16.61 26.89
N ALA A 159 -8.96 -16.96 26.61
CA ALA A 159 -9.39 -18.35 26.46
C ALA A 159 -8.65 -19.10 25.33
N ASN A 160 -8.28 -18.40 24.26
CA ASN A 160 -7.57 -18.96 23.10
C ASN A 160 -6.03 -18.97 23.26
N GLY A 161 -5.51 -18.59 24.44
CA GLY A 161 -4.08 -18.41 24.66
C GLY A 161 -3.65 -16.94 24.65
N TRP A 162 -2.37 -16.70 24.88
CA TRP A 162 -1.79 -15.36 24.87
C TRP A 162 -1.55 -14.89 23.42
N PRO A 163 -1.93 -13.65 23.06
CA PRO A 163 -1.36 -12.98 21.90
C PRO A 163 0.17 -13.01 21.98
N TYR A 164 0.88 -12.94 20.86
CA TYR A 164 2.35 -12.99 20.90
C TYR A 164 3.03 -12.07 19.90
N VAL A 165 4.18 -11.55 20.30
CA VAL A 165 5.06 -10.77 19.43
C VAL A 165 6.35 -11.55 19.18
N VAL A 166 6.69 -11.72 17.90
CA VAL A 166 7.95 -12.27 17.44
C VAL A 166 8.93 -11.12 17.27
N GLY A 167 9.92 -11.04 18.16
CA GLY A 167 10.99 -10.07 18.07
C GLY A 167 12.17 -10.64 17.29
N MET A 168 12.66 -9.89 16.30
CA MET A 168 13.84 -10.26 15.52
C MET A 168 15.10 -10.10 16.36
N GLY A 169 15.77 -11.20 16.70
CA GLY A 169 17.01 -11.23 17.50
C GLY A 169 16.85 -10.92 18.99
N SER A 170 15.69 -10.43 19.43
CA SER A 170 15.39 -10.08 20.83
C SER A 170 13.90 -10.37 21.15
N ALA A 171 13.46 -10.19 22.41
CA ALA A 171 12.08 -10.47 22.82
C ALA A 171 11.03 -9.64 22.07
N THR A 172 11.33 -8.37 21.76
CA THR A 172 10.43 -7.43 21.06
C THR A 172 11.17 -6.67 19.97
N GLY A 173 12.23 -7.25 19.40
CA GLY A 173 13.12 -6.53 18.49
C GLY A 173 13.74 -5.33 19.21
N SER A 174 13.35 -4.12 18.82
CA SER A 174 13.69 -2.89 19.56
C SER A 174 12.46 -2.15 20.08
N TRP A 175 11.26 -2.69 19.86
CA TRP A 175 10.03 -2.06 20.32
C TRP A 175 9.88 -2.19 21.85
N PRO A 176 9.33 -1.19 22.56
CA PRO A 176 9.23 -1.23 24.02
C PRO A 176 8.37 -2.40 24.52
N ALA A 177 8.89 -3.20 25.44
CA ALA A 177 8.13 -4.28 26.08
C ALA A 177 6.85 -3.77 26.77
N SER A 178 6.85 -2.53 27.25
CA SER A 178 5.67 -1.88 27.85
C SER A 178 4.50 -1.66 26.88
N ALA A 179 4.73 -1.79 25.56
CA ALA A 179 3.66 -1.72 24.56
C ALA A 179 2.89 -3.05 24.41
N PHE A 180 3.47 -4.14 24.91
CA PHE A 180 2.92 -5.50 24.79
C PHE A 180 2.52 -6.10 26.13
N ASN A 181 2.77 -5.43 27.26
CA ASN A 181 2.53 -5.99 28.58
C ASN A 181 2.00 -4.94 29.56
N ALA A 182 0.70 -5.00 29.88
CA ALA A 182 0.03 -4.12 30.82
C ALA A 182 0.55 -4.17 32.27
N SER A 183 1.28 -5.22 32.66
CA SER A 183 1.96 -5.26 33.96
C SER A 183 3.32 -4.55 33.97
N THR A 184 3.86 -4.23 32.80
CA THR A 184 5.13 -3.50 32.66
C THR A 184 4.86 -2.00 32.68
N ALA A 185 5.49 -1.28 33.61
CA ALA A 185 5.34 0.16 33.70
C ALA A 185 5.79 0.84 32.40
N SER A 186 4.90 1.62 31.77
CA SER A 186 5.27 2.42 30.60
C SER A 186 6.13 3.61 31.00
N PRO A 187 7.00 4.10 30.10
CA PRO A 187 7.74 5.34 30.29
C PRO A 187 6.83 6.53 30.65
N ALA A 188 7.39 7.53 31.33
CA ALA A 188 6.70 8.79 31.58
C ALA A 188 6.29 9.45 30.26
N GLY A 189 5.05 9.92 30.17
CA GLY A 189 4.47 10.51 28.95
C GLY A 189 3.60 9.55 28.11
N VAL A 190 3.69 8.22 28.35
CA VAL A 190 2.77 7.25 27.72
C VAL A 190 1.44 7.23 28.47
N THR A 191 0.39 7.75 27.85
CA THR A 191 -0.97 7.84 28.41
C THR A 191 -1.90 6.73 27.89
N VAL A 192 -1.76 6.34 26.63
CA VAL A 192 -2.44 5.18 26.04
C VAL A 192 -1.68 3.94 26.49
N LYS A 193 -2.31 3.10 27.29
CA LYS A 193 -1.71 1.88 27.85
C LYS A 193 -2.03 0.67 26.97
N PRO A 194 -1.18 -0.39 26.99
CA PRO A 194 -1.54 -1.66 26.38
C PRO A 194 -2.83 -2.20 27.00
N ALA A 195 -3.74 -2.68 26.16
CA ALA A 195 -5.04 -3.22 26.59
C ALA A 195 -4.93 -4.62 27.22
N GLY A 196 -3.79 -5.29 27.07
CA GLY A 196 -3.54 -6.63 27.60
C GLY A 196 -2.06 -6.97 27.69
N CYS A 197 -1.78 -8.27 27.73
CA CYS A 197 -0.42 -8.78 27.79
C CYS A 197 -0.21 -9.83 26.70
N ALA A 198 0.92 -9.76 26.02
CA ALA A 198 1.33 -10.69 24.98
C ALA A 198 2.60 -11.42 25.41
N ALA A 199 2.72 -12.68 24.96
CA ALA A 199 3.96 -13.43 25.06
C ALA A 199 5.00 -12.86 24.10
N THR A 200 6.28 -13.01 24.44
CA THR A 200 7.39 -12.66 23.55
C THR A 200 8.02 -13.93 22.99
N VAL A 201 8.27 -13.97 21.69
CA VAL A 201 8.93 -15.05 20.98
C VAL A 201 10.19 -14.49 20.32
N VAL A 202 11.36 -14.97 20.71
CA VAL A 202 12.63 -14.53 20.10
C VAL A 202 12.89 -15.32 18.83
N TYR A 203 12.95 -14.64 17.69
CA TYR A 203 13.41 -15.24 16.44
C TYR A 203 14.94 -15.18 16.35
N SER A 204 15.57 -16.35 16.45
CA SER A 204 17.02 -16.53 16.38
C SER A 204 17.49 -16.53 14.92
N LEU A 205 17.58 -15.36 14.30
CA LEU A 205 17.90 -15.21 12.86
C LEU A 205 19.16 -15.96 12.40
N ASN A 206 20.22 -15.99 13.24
CA ASN A 206 21.48 -16.69 12.97
C ASN A 206 21.34 -18.22 12.94
N SER A 207 20.22 -18.78 13.41
CA SER A 207 19.92 -20.21 13.29
C SER A 207 19.38 -20.59 11.92
N ILE A 208 19.11 -19.62 11.05
CA ILE A 208 18.65 -19.83 9.68
C ILE A 208 19.76 -19.47 8.70
N THR A 209 20.23 -18.22 8.75
CA THR A 209 21.40 -17.72 8.04
C THR A 209 22.17 -16.73 8.90
N SER A 210 23.50 -16.77 8.83
CA SER A 210 24.38 -15.97 9.68
C SER A 210 24.36 -14.50 9.26
N TYR A 211 24.02 -13.60 10.19
CA TYR A 211 24.16 -12.16 9.99
C TYR A 211 25.62 -11.74 10.14
N THR A 212 26.14 -11.08 9.12
CA THR A 212 27.56 -10.68 9.00
C THR A 212 27.77 -9.19 9.23
N GLY A 213 26.73 -8.46 9.68
CA GLY A 213 26.77 -6.99 9.80
C GLY A 213 26.34 -6.25 8.54
N GLY A 214 25.71 -6.93 7.57
CA GLY A 214 25.31 -6.31 6.30
C GLY A 214 26.52 -5.84 5.52
N GLY A 215 27.53 -6.69 5.39
CA GLY A 215 28.85 -6.31 4.91
C GLY A 215 28.80 -5.33 3.75
N ASN A 216 29.64 -4.29 3.81
CA ASN A 216 29.86 -3.40 2.67
C ASN A 216 30.12 -4.24 1.43
N ALA A 217 29.62 -3.80 0.28
CA ALA A 217 30.15 -4.20 -1.02
C ALA A 217 31.69 -4.14 -0.96
N GLY A 218 32.35 -5.30 -0.90
CA GLY A 218 33.82 -5.41 -0.83
C GLY A 218 34.47 -5.92 0.47
N SER A 219 33.74 -6.35 1.51
CA SER A 219 34.32 -7.09 2.66
C SER A 219 34.28 -8.62 2.43
N THR A 220 35.23 -9.38 3.00
CA THR A 220 35.26 -10.87 2.95
C THR A 220 34.18 -11.55 3.82
N SER A 221 33.07 -10.88 4.11
CA SER A 221 31.88 -11.47 4.72
C SER A 221 31.15 -12.40 3.73
N GLY A 222 30.32 -13.33 4.21
CA GLY A 222 29.28 -13.93 3.36
C GLY A 222 29.47 -15.34 2.80
N GLN A 223 30.22 -16.25 3.43
CA GLN A 223 30.11 -17.68 3.09
C GLN A 223 28.86 -18.32 3.72
N HIS A 224 27.73 -18.27 3.03
CA HIS A 224 26.46 -18.84 3.53
C HIS A 224 26.26 -20.32 3.23
N ILE A 225 27.16 -20.97 2.47
CA ILE A 225 27.04 -22.40 2.12
C ILE A 225 26.89 -23.32 3.34
N ASN A 226 27.39 -22.89 4.51
CA ASN A 226 27.33 -23.65 5.75
C ASN A 226 26.15 -23.27 6.66
N ASP A 227 25.39 -22.24 6.30
CA ASP A 227 24.24 -21.83 7.08
C ASP A 227 23.15 -22.91 7.02
N PRO A 228 22.37 -23.08 8.10
CA PRO A 228 21.38 -24.15 8.20
C PRO A 228 20.38 -24.17 7.03
N PHE A 229 19.88 -23.01 6.58
CA PHE A 229 18.96 -22.93 5.44
C PHE A 229 19.57 -23.53 4.17
N TYR A 230 20.79 -23.14 3.81
CA TYR A 230 21.45 -23.59 2.59
C TYR A 230 21.95 -25.05 2.66
N LYS A 231 22.08 -25.63 3.86
CA LYS A 231 22.25 -27.08 4.01
C LYS A 231 20.96 -27.85 3.72
N LEU A 232 19.80 -27.27 4.03
CA LEU A 232 18.49 -27.85 3.73
C LEU A 232 18.08 -27.64 2.26
N TYR A 233 18.44 -26.49 1.68
CA TYR A 233 18.23 -26.13 0.28
C TYR A 233 19.54 -25.81 -0.44
N PRO A 234 20.40 -26.81 -0.69
CA PRO A 234 21.70 -26.59 -1.32
C PRO A 234 21.60 -26.02 -2.74
N GLU A 235 20.49 -26.23 -3.45
CA GLU A 235 20.24 -25.67 -4.78
C GLU A 235 20.21 -24.14 -4.79
N TYR A 236 19.79 -23.49 -3.70
CA TYR A 236 19.78 -22.03 -3.57
C TYR A 236 21.16 -21.45 -3.23
N CYS A 237 22.18 -22.30 -3.08
CA CYS A 237 23.57 -21.90 -2.89
C CYS A 237 24.56 -22.56 -3.88
N ALA A 238 24.08 -23.43 -4.77
CA ALA A 238 24.91 -24.30 -5.59
C ALA A 238 25.74 -23.50 -6.60
N GLY A 239 27.07 -23.54 -6.46
CA GLY A 239 28.01 -22.91 -7.40
C GLY A 239 28.26 -21.42 -7.16
N TYR A 240 27.55 -20.81 -6.21
CA TYR A 240 27.48 -19.35 -6.08
C TYR A 240 27.97 -18.83 -4.73
N CYS A 241 27.63 -19.49 -3.61
CA CYS A 241 27.95 -19.06 -2.25
C CYS A 241 29.41 -19.29 -1.78
N VAL A 242 30.38 -19.26 -2.69
CA VAL A 242 31.81 -19.44 -2.39
C VAL A 242 32.56 -18.13 -2.59
N ALA A 243 33.53 -17.86 -1.72
CA ALA A 243 34.32 -16.62 -1.75
C ALA A 243 35.06 -16.37 -3.08
N ALA A 244 35.26 -17.42 -3.91
CA ALA A 244 35.95 -17.32 -5.19
C ALA A 244 35.17 -16.58 -6.30
N ASN A 245 33.85 -16.44 -6.18
CA ASN A 245 33.03 -15.77 -7.19
C ASN A 245 32.89 -14.25 -6.99
N GLY A 246 33.54 -13.70 -5.96
CA GLY A 246 33.39 -12.29 -5.60
C GLY A 246 31.99 -11.97 -5.08
N TYR A 247 31.89 -10.78 -4.47
CA TYR A 247 30.62 -10.18 -4.15
C TYR A 247 29.88 -9.79 -5.44
N PRO A 248 28.55 -9.96 -5.49
CA PRO A 248 27.66 -10.46 -4.44
C PRO A 248 27.32 -11.91 -4.69
N ASN A 249 28.05 -12.76 -3.96
CA ASN A 249 27.81 -14.16 -3.64
C ASN A 249 27.27 -15.10 -4.74
N GLY A 250 27.36 -14.71 -6.01
CA GLY A 250 26.83 -15.37 -7.21
C GLY A 250 25.36 -15.79 -7.17
N SER A 251 24.69 -15.71 -6.03
CA SER A 251 23.51 -16.49 -5.70
C SER A 251 22.27 -15.71 -6.05
N ASN A 252 21.35 -16.34 -6.77
CA ASN A 252 20.05 -15.72 -7.07
C ASN A 252 19.09 -15.71 -5.85
N HIS A 253 19.63 -15.89 -4.63
CA HIS A 253 18.87 -16.03 -3.40
C HIS A 253 19.52 -15.25 -2.25
N GLY A 254 18.79 -14.28 -1.70
CA GLY A 254 19.21 -13.40 -0.60
C GLY A 254 18.72 -13.85 0.77
N GLN A 255 19.31 -13.29 1.83
CA GLN A 255 18.94 -13.63 3.20
C GLN A 255 17.50 -13.25 3.59
N TYR A 256 16.88 -12.24 2.97
CA TYR A 256 15.48 -11.90 3.28
C TYR A 256 14.50 -13.01 2.83
N ALA A 257 14.82 -13.76 1.78
CA ALA A 257 14.05 -14.96 1.43
C ALA A 257 14.22 -16.06 2.50
N SER A 258 15.45 -16.36 2.93
CA SER A 258 15.69 -17.43 3.92
C SER A 258 15.19 -17.07 5.32
N TRP A 259 15.37 -15.84 5.78
CA TRP A 259 14.85 -15.41 7.08
C TRP A 259 13.33 -15.44 7.11
N SER A 260 12.67 -14.95 6.05
CA SER A 260 11.21 -15.03 5.94
C SER A 260 10.73 -16.48 5.93
N TRP A 261 11.45 -17.40 5.27
CA TRP A 261 11.16 -18.83 5.36
C TRP A 261 11.25 -19.33 6.81
N GLY A 262 12.31 -18.97 7.52
CA GLY A 262 12.50 -19.36 8.92
C GLY A 262 11.40 -18.81 9.85
N ILE A 263 10.89 -17.60 9.57
CA ILE A 263 9.73 -17.04 10.28
C ILE A 263 8.50 -17.93 10.02
N SER A 264 8.24 -18.31 8.76
CA SER A 264 7.12 -19.22 8.45
C SER A 264 7.24 -20.57 9.16
N ARG A 265 8.44 -21.15 9.27
CA ARG A 265 8.67 -22.39 10.04
C ARG A 265 8.52 -22.20 11.54
N LEU A 266 8.82 -21.00 12.07
CA LEU A 266 8.54 -20.66 13.46
C LEU A 266 7.02 -20.63 13.71
N ILE A 267 6.25 -20.03 12.80
CA ILE A 267 4.78 -20.03 12.91
C ILE A 267 4.22 -21.46 12.82
N ASP A 268 4.73 -22.30 11.92
CA ASP A 268 4.39 -23.73 11.88
C ASP A 268 4.63 -24.40 13.24
N GLY A 269 5.82 -24.16 13.82
CA GLY A 269 6.18 -24.72 15.11
C GLY A 269 5.29 -24.24 16.26
N ILE A 270 4.88 -22.97 16.25
CA ILE A 270 3.94 -22.42 17.23
C ILE A 270 2.57 -23.10 17.08
N GLN A 271 2.04 -23.21 15.86
CA GLN A 271 0.74 -23.85 15.60
C GLN A 271 0.74 -25.32 16.02
N ILE A 272 1.81 -26.06 15.69
CA ILE A 272 1.98 -27.46 16.10
C ILE A 272 2.01 -27.55 17.63
N ALA A 273 2.88 -26.79 18.31
CA ALA A 273 3.01 -26.86 19.76
C ALA A 273 1.75 -26.36 20.51
N ALA A 274 1.01 -25.41 19.94
CA ALA A 274 -0.25 -24.93 20.49
C ALA A 274 -1.40 -25.94 20.35
N SER A 275 -1.30 -26.89 19.40
CA SER A 275 -2.29 -27.95 19.19
C SER A 275 -2.02 -29.24 19.99
N GLN A 276 -0.87 -29.36 20.64
CA GLN A 276 -0.47 -30.57 21.36
C GLN A 276 -1.24 -30.75 22.68
N ALA A 277 -1.73 -31.97 22.93
CA ALA A 277 -2.47 -32.30 24.15
C ALA A 277 -1.61 -32.31 25.43
N ASN A 278 -0.31 -32.60 25.29
CA ASN A 278 0.65 -32.62 26.40
C ASN A 278 1.64 -31.47 26.21
N SER A 279 1.83 -30.62 27.22
CA SER A 279 2.69 -29.43 27.16
C SER A 279 2.27 -28.41 26.10
N GLN A 280 0.96 -28.16 25.99
CA GLN A 280 0.38 -27.18 25.09
C GLN A 280 1.05 -25.80 25.26
N LEU A 281 1.58 -25.26 24.17
CA LEU A 281 2.07 -23.88 24.14
C LEU A 281 0.85 -22.94 24.09
N PRO A 282 0.58 -22.13 25.13
CA PRO A 282 -0.69 -21.40 25.22
C PRO A 282 -0.61 -20.06 24.48
N LEU A 283 -0.35 -20.09 23.17
CA LEU A 283 -0.33 -18.91 22.30
C LEU A 283 -1.56 -18.90 21.38
N ASP A 284 -2.13 -17.71 21.20
CA ASP A 284 -3.23 -17.43 20.29
C ASP A 284 -2.70 -17.19 18.88
N THR A 285 -3.04 -18.08 17.94
CA THR A 285 -2.58 -18.03 16.55
C THR A 285 -3.30 -16.98 15.70
N GLY A 286 -4.34 -16.33 16.21
CA GLY A 286 -5.07 -15.25 15.55
C GLY A 286 -4.60 -13.83 15.94
N HIS A 287 -3.75 -13.70 16.97
CA HIS A 287 -3.25 -12.40 17.45
C HIS A 287 -1.73 -12.43 17.60
N SER A 288 -1.05 -12.18 16.48
CA SER A 288 0.40 -12.28 16.35
C SER A 288 0.99 -10.99 15.79
N ALA A 289 2.16 -10.59 16.29
CA ALA A 289 2.95 -9.51 15.72
C ALA A 289 4.36 -9.98 15.35
N VAL A 290 4.97 -9.33 14.36
CA VAL A 290 6.41 -9.39 14.10
C VAL A 290 7.01 -8.00 14.21
N THR A 291 8.20 -7.88 14.81
CA THR A 291 8.87 -6.59 14.92
C THR A 291 10.39 -6.72 15.00
N GLY A 292 11.07 -5.69 14.50
CA GLY A 292 12.51 -5.53 14.51
C GLY A 292 12.86 -4.12 14.08
N CYS A 293 14.10 -3.71 14.27
CA CYS A 293 14.58 -2.39 13.86
C CYS A 293 15.72 -2.47 12.83
N SER A 294 15.84 -1.48 11.95
CA SER A 294 16.92 -1.40 10.95
C SER A 294 16.85 -2.60 10.00
N TYR A 295 17.97 -3.29 9.75
CA TYR A 295 17.98 -4.56 8.99
C TYR A 295 16.97 -5.60 9.53
N ALA A 296 16.77 -5.65 10.85
CA ALA A 296 15.80 -6.55 11.47
C ALA A 296 14.36 -6.03 11.31
N GLY A 297 14.18 -4.73 11.09
CA GLY A 297 12.92 -4.11 10.68
C GLY A 297 12.55 -4.49 9.25
N LYS A 298 13.54 -4.54 8.34
CA LYS A 298 13.37 -5.10 6.99
C LYS A 298 12.93 -6.57 7.10
N MET A 299 13.62 -7.36 7.91
CA MET A 299 13.28 -8.76 8.15
C MET A 299 11.86 -8.96 8.69
N ALA A 300 11.41 -8.14 9.65
CA ALA A 300 10.05 -8.20 10.16
C ALA A 300 9.01 -7.86 9.08
N MET A 301 9.31 -6.87 8.23
CA MET A 301 8.46 -6.51 7.10
C MET A 301 8.38 -7.64 6.06
N TRP A 302 9.51 -8.19 5.64
CA TRP A 302 9.60 -9.32 4.71
C TRP A 302 8.88 -10.57 5.24
N GLY A 303 9.10 -10.92 6.51
CA GLY A 303 8.40 -12.04 7.15
C GLY A 303 6.89 -11.81 7.21
N GLY A 304 6.45 -10.60 7.52
CA GLY A 304 5.04 -10.20 7.48
C GLY A 304 4.44 -10.29 6.09
N ALA A 305 5.11 -9.74 5.08
CA ALA A 305 4.68 -9.76 3.69
C ALA A 305 4.51 -11.19 3.15
N LEU A 306 5.45 -12.07 3.47
CA LEU A 306 5.54 -13.43 2.92
C LEU A 306 4.89 -14.50 3.80
N ASP A 307 4.23 -14.15 4.91
CA ASP A 307 3.44 -15.08 5.71
C ASP A 307 2.13 -14.44 6.19
N GLU A 308 1.01 -14.92 5.63
CA GLU A 308 -0.32 -14.38 5.86
C GLU A 308 -0.95 -14.74 7.22
N ARG A 309 -0.21 -15.48 8.07
CA ARG A 309 -0.63 -15.86 9.42
C ARG A 309 -0.20 -14.86 10.50
N ILE A 310 0.46 -13.76 10.10
CA ILE A 310 0.90 -12.67 10.98
C ILE A 310 -0.12 -11.53 10.95
N ALA A 311 -0.68 -11.17 12.12
CA ALA A 311 -1.74 -10.16 12.23
C ALA A 311 -1.24 -8.72 12.12
N LEU A 312 -0.10 -8.42 12.72
CA LEU A 312 0.49 -7.09 12.77
C LEU A 312 2.00 -7.12 12.47
N SER A 313 2.42 -6.40 11.46
CA SER A 313 3.85 -6.17 11.19
C SER A 313 4.26 -4.78 11.65
N ILE A 314 5.25 -4.70 12.53
CA ILE A 314 5.84 -3.43 12.99
C ILE A 314 7.27 -3.34 12.46
N ALA A 315 7.43 -2.65 11.33
CA ALA A 315 8.70 -2.42 10.67
C ALA A 315 9.31 -1.12 11.21
N GLN A 316 10.16 -1.23 12.23
CA GLN A 316 10.74 -0.06 12.89
C GLN A 316 11.98 0.41 12.14
N GLU A 317 11.98 1.66 11.67
CA GLU A 317 13.17 2.36 11.13
C GLU A 317 13.94 1.46 10.14
N ASN A 318 13.20 0.81 9.24
CA ASN A 318 13.72 -0.31 8.46
C ASN A 318 14.64 0.13 7.32
N GLY A 319 14.57 1.38 6.85
CA GLY A 319 15.48 1.93 5.84
C GLY A 319 15.36 1.26 4.46
N GLY A 320 16.25 1.60 3.52
CA GLY A 320 16.23 1.07 2.15
C GLY A 320 16.33 -0.46 2.10
N GLY A 321 15.60 -1.11 1.21
CA GLY A 321 15.39 -2.56 1.32
C GLY A 321 14.21 -2.96 2.22
N GLY A 322 13.61 -1.96 2.85
CA GLY A 322 12.44 -1.99 3.70
C GLY A 322 11.29 -1.19 3.07
N ALA A 323 10.87 -0.08 3.68
CA ALA A 323 9.77 0.72 3.14
C ALA A 323 10.11 1.74 2.05
N PRO A 324 11.33 2.35 1.99
CA PRO A 324 11.70 3.25 0.90
C PRO A 324 11.63 2.59 -0.48
N SER A 325 11.07 3.30 -1.45
CA SER A 325 11.11 2.87 -2.85
C SER A 325 12.53 2.90 -3.40
N TRP A 326 12.82 1.95 -4.27
CA TRP A 326 14.04 1.95 -5.07
C TRP A 326 14.05 3.09 -6.09
N ARG A 327 12.93 3.31 -6.80
CA ARG A 327 12.79 4.39 -7.79
C ARG A 327 12.90 5.77 -7.19
N VAL A 328 12.11 6.04 -6.15
CA VAL A 328 12.06 7.35 -5.50
C VAL A 328 13.43 7.68 -4.90
N SER A 329 14.09 6.69 -4.29
CA SER A 329 15.46 6.87 -3.77
C SER A 329 16.50 7.11 -4.87
N HIS A 330 16.30 6.62 -6.08
CA HIS A 330 17.21 6.92 -7.20
C HIS A 330 16.91 8.28 -7.84
N GLU A 331 15.64 8.63 -8.03
CA GLU A 331 15.22 9.83 -8.75
C GLU A 331 15.46 11.12 -7.95
N VAL A 332 15.13 11.12 -6.65
CA VAL A 332 15.10 12.37 -5.86
C VAL A 332 16.12 12.43 -4.73
N GLN A 333 16.84 11.34 -4.47
CA GLN A 333 17.92 11.34 -3.48
C GLN A 333 19.27 11.35 -4.16
N VAL A 334 20.23 11.93 -3.47
CA VAL A 334 21.61 11.96 -3.92
C VAL A 334 22.20 10.55 -3.79
N GLN A 335 22.86 10.05 -4.83
CA GLN A 335 23.51 8.72 -4.80
C GLN A 335 24.46 8.60 -3.58
N GLY A 336 24.39 7.50 -2.83
CA GLY A 336 25.18 7.27 -1.62
C GLY A 336 24.74 8.04 -0.37
N SER A 337 23.63 8.80 -0.42
CA SER A 337 23.08 9.53 0.74
C SER A 337 22.08 8.70 1.54
N VAL A 338 21.30 7.86 0.84
CA VAL A 338 20.33 6.92 1.40
C VAL A 338 20.73 5.51 0.99
N GLU A 339 20.24 4.51 1.72
CA GLU A 339 20.30 3.12 1.30
C GLU A 339 19.41 2.93 0.06
N ASN A 340 19.96 3.02 -1.14
CA ASN A 340 19.23 2.72 -2.38
C ASN A 340 19.70 1.39 -2.98
N ILE A 341 19.20 1.04 -4.17
CA ILE A 341 19.54 -0.23 -4.83
C ILE A 341 21.06 -0.39 -5.04
N ASN A 342 21.77 0.70 -5.36
CA ASN A 342 23.21 0.68 -5.58
C ASN A 342 24.03 0.57 -4.29
N ASP A 343 23.44 0.96 -3.16
CA ASP A 343 24.11 1.14 -1.88
C ASP A 343 23.65 0.16 -0.78
N THR A 344 22.81 -0.82 -1.12
CA THR A 344 22.33 -1.85 -0.20
C THR A 344 23.29 -3.06 -0.10
N SER A 345 23.11 -3.90 0.92
CA SER A 345 23.86 -5.15 1.03
C SER A 345 23.19 -6.26 0.24
N TYR A 346 23.87 -6.71 -0.81
CA TYR A 346 23.44 -7.81 -1.66
C TYR A 346 23.72 -9.21 -1.05
N GLU A 347 24.08 -9.29 0.23
CA GLU A 347 23.90 -10.53 1.00
C GLU A 347 22.42 -10.70 1.37
N TRP A 348 21.68 -9.60 1.55
CA TRP A 348 20.28 -9.64 1.90
C TRP A 348 19.35 -9.91 0.72
N PHE A 349 19.77 -9.51 -0.48
CA PHE A 349 19.06 -9.63 -1.75
C PHE A 349 19.72 -10.66 -2.66
N GLY A 350 19.02 -11.08 -3.71
CA GLY A 350 19.58 -11.98 -4.73
C GLY A 350 20.41 -11.22 -5.76
N SER A 351 21.45 -11.85 -6.30
CA SER A 351 22.39 -11.25 -7.26
C SER A 351 21.71 -10.76 -8.56
N GLN A 352 20.54 -11.31 -8.91
CA GLN A 352 19.72 -10.86 -10.03
C GLN A 352 19.31 -9.39 -9.92
N MET A 353 19.26 -8.83 -8.71
CA MET A 353 18.82 -7.46 -8.49
C MET A 353 19.80 -6.44 -9.11
N HIS A 354 21.06 -6.80 -9.30
CA HIS A 354 22.08 -5.95 -9.94
C HIS A 354 21.77 -5.52 -11.36
N GLN A 355 20.94 -6.27 -12.09
CA GLN A 355 20.54 -5.83 -13.42
C GLN A 355 19.77 -4.49 -13.35
N PHE A 356 19.23 -4.14 -12.18
CA PHE A 356 18.50 -2.90 -11.93
C PHE A 356 19.34 -1.81 -11.26
N ASP A 357 20.68 -1.95 -11.18
CA ASP A 357 21.55 -0.88 -10.71
C ASP A 357 21.37 0.40 -11.54
N SER A 358 21.57 1.56 -10.92
CA SER A 358 21.46 2.88 -11.53
C SER A 358 20.09 3.09 -12.20
N ALA A 359 20.03 3.68 -13.40
CA ALA A 359 18.79 3.85 -14.17
C ALA A 359 18.12 2.52 -14.57
N GLY A 360 18.74 1.36 -14.32
CA GLY A 360 18.08 0.06 -14.43
C GLY A 360 16.89 -0.07 -13.47
N VAL A 361 16.86 0.69 -12.37
CA VAL A 361 15.81 0.64 -11.34
C VAL A 361 14.41 0.89 -11.89
N TYR A 362 14.28 1.74 -12.90
CA TYR A 362 13.00 2.04 -13.54
C TYR A 362 12.38 0.83 -14.24
N LYS A 363 13.17 -0.21 -14.53
CA LYS A 363 12.72 -1.46 -15.14
C LYS A 363 12.32 -2.54 -14.15
N MET A 364 12.39 -2.28 -12.84
CA MET A 364 11.89 -3.23 -11.85
C MET A 364 10.38 -3.43 -12.03
N PRO A 365 9.83 -4.65 -12.04
CA PRO A 365 8.39 -4.84 -12.21
C PRO A 365 7.54 -4.43 -11.01
N THR A 366 8.17 -4.26 -9.84
CA THR A 366 7.56 -3.86 -8.57
C THR A 366 8.42 -2.82 -7.87
N ASP A 367 7.90 -2.23 -6.81
CA ASP A 367 8.61 -1.41 -5.82
C ASP A 367 8.17 -1.81 -4.40
N HIS A 368 8.59 -1.07 -3.37
CA HIS A 368 8.38 -1.48 -1.98
C HIS A 368 7.00 -1.15 -1.41
N PHE A 369 6.22 -0.28 -2.06
CA PHE A 369 4.81 -0.11 -1.73
C PHE A 369 3.96 -1.35 -2.05
N GLU A 370 4.26 -2.13 -3.11
CA GLU A 370 3.60 -3.42 -3.35
C GLU A 370 4.06 -4.48 -2.34
N LEU A 371 5.32 -4.48 -1.94
CA LEU A 371 5.83 -5.33 -0.86
C LEU A 371 5.07 -5.06 0.45
N MET A 372 4.86 -3.79 0.81
CA MET A 372 4.03 -3.42 1.95
C MET A 372 2.55 -3.82 1.73
N ALA A 373 2.05 -3.75 0.50
CA ALA A 373 0.69 -4.18 0.15
C ALA A 373 0.48 -5.69 0.24
N LEU A 374 1.52 -6.53 0.17
CA LEU A 374 1.42 -7.98 0.43
C LEU A 374 0.90 -8.30 1.85
N MET A 375 0.96 -7.33 2.76
CA MET A 375 0.38 -7.44 4.10
C MET A 375 -1.12 -7.24 4.11
N ALA A 376 -1.75 -6.58 3.13
CA ALA A 376 -3.20 -6.46 3.13
C ALA A 376 -3.87 -7.85 3.11
N PRO A 377 -4.99 -8.05 3.82
CA PRO A 377 -5.69 -7.12 4.70
C PRO A 377 -5.18 -7.12 6.15
N ARG A 378 -4.04 -7.74 6.47
CA ARG A 378 -3.42 -7.68 7.81
C ARG A 378 -2.95 -6.26 8.11
N ALA A 379 -2.63 -5.99 9.38
CA ALA A 379 -2.20 -4.67 9.80
C ALA A 379 -0.69 -4.48 9.64
N MET A 380 -0.29 -3.27 9.30
CA MET A 380 1.11 -2.88 9.23
C MET A 380 1.31 -1.50 9.88
N LEU A 381 2.38 -1.38 10.65
CA LEU A 381 2.95 -0.13 11.14
C LEU A 381 4.38 0.02 10.62
N GLN A 382 4.58 1.01 9.77
CA GLN A 382 5.90 1.46 9.31
C GLN A 382 6.39 2.61 10.19
N THR A 383 7.66 2.62 10.61
CA THR A 383 8.25 3.81 11.26
C THR A 383 9.57 4.26 10.64
N GLY A 384 9.91 5.53 10.84
CA GLY A 384 11.15 6.16 10.39
C GLY A 384 11.70 7.14 11.43
N ASP A 385 12.99 7.46 11.30
CA ASP A 385 13.66 8.53 12.04
C ASP A 385 14.56 9.31 11.07
N SER A 386 14.07 10.49 10.72
CA SER A 386 14.61 11.35 9.68
C SER A 386 15.89 12.06 10.10
N ASN A 387 16.34 11.91 11.36
CA ASN A 387 17.73 12.23 11.74
C ASN A 387 18.72 11.31 11.03
N TYR A 388 18.32 10.09 10.71
CA TYR A 388 19.15 9.11 10.03
C TYR A 388 18.82 9.14 8.55
N TYR A 389 19.41 10.10 7.84
CA TYR A 389 19.18 10.30 6.41
C TYR A 389 19.33 9.01 5.58
N TRP A 390 20.24 8.12 6.00
CA TRP A 390 20.45 6.82 5.38
C TRP A 390 19.19 5.96 5.25
N LEU A 391 18.22 6.12 6.16
CA LEU A 391 16.96 5.39 6.15
C LEU A 391 16.04 5.78 4.98
N GLY A 392 16.25 6.94 4.35
CA GLY A 392 15.45 7.35 3.19
C GLY A 392 13.97 7.60 3.50
N ASP A 393 13.64 8.15 4.66
CA ASP A 393 12.25 8.33 5.13
C ASP A 393 11.35 9.13 4.19
N LEU A 394 11.90 10.08 3.42
CA LEU A 394 11.18 10.79 2.37
C LEU A 394 10.61 9.79 1.34
N SER A 395 11.47 8.89 0.89
CA SER A 395 11.12 7.80 -0.03
C SER A 395 10.16 6.80 0.62
N ALA A 396 10.39 6.42 1.89
CA ALA A 396 9.47 5.55 2.64
C ALA A 396 8.07 6.17 2.78
N THR A 397 7.98 7.48 2.88
CA THR A 397 6.70 8.19 3.00
C THR A 397 5.93 8.15 1.68
N PHE A 398 6.58 8.36 0.53
CA PHE A 398 5.93 8.21 -0.78
C PHE A 398 5.35 6.81 -0.96
N ASP A 399 6.12 5.78 -0.64
CA ASP A 399 5.65 4.40 -0.72
C ASP A 399 4.56 4.08 0.30
N SER A 400 4.66 4.65 1.50
CA SER A 400 3.58 4.53 2.50
C SER A 400 2.28 5.17 2.01
N MET A 401 2.34 6.30 1.31
CA MET A 401 1.16 6.92 0.70
C MET A 401 0.59 6.07 -0.44
N ALA A 402 1.45 5.46 -1.26
CA ALA A 402 1.05 4.54 -2.31
C ALA A 402 0.40 3.26 -1.75
N THR A 403 0.97 2.66 -0.71
CA THR A 403 0.37 1.52 0.00
C THR A 403 -0.94 1.90 0.67
N GLN A 404 -1.03 3.09 1.29
CA GLN A 404 -2.29 3.57 1.87
C GLN A 404 -3.40 3.61 0.83
N ALA A 405 -3.13 4.09 -0.38
CA ALA A 405 -4.12 4.14 -1.46
C ALA A 405 -4.63 2.73 -1.84
N ILE A 406 -3.80 1.70 -1.74
CA ILE A 406 -4.20 0.30 -1.94
C ILE A 406 -5.14 -0.16 -0.82
N TYR A 407 -4.79 0.09 0.44
CA TYR A 407 -5.64 -0.26 1.59
C TYR A 407 -6.98 0.50 1.57
N ASP A 408 -6.96 1.78 1.20
CA ASP A 408 -8.17 2.61 1.06
C ASP A 408 -9.10 2.09 -0.04
N ASN A 409 -8.54 1.68 -1.20
CA ASN A 409 -9.31 1.08 -2.29
C ASN A 409 -10.11 -0.15 -1.82
N TYR A 410 -9.56 -0.93 -0.89
CA TYR A 410 -10.23 -2.10 -0.33
C TYR A 410 -11.07 -1.81 0.93
N GLY A 411 -11.21 -0.55 1.33
CA GLY A 411 -12.00 -0.15 2.50
C GLY A 411 -11.39 -0.58 3.85
N ILE A 412 -10.07 -0.82 3.87
CA ILE A 412 -9.30 -1.26 5.05
C ILE A 412 -8.18 -0.28 5.40
N GLY A 413 -8.33 0.99 5.01
CA GLY A 413 -7.34 2.05 5.20
C GLY A 413 -6.85 2.21 6.64
N ASP A 414 -7.64 1.81 7.62
CA ASP A 414 -7.32 1.83 9.04
C ASP A 414 -6.37 0.71 9.51
N ARG A 415 -5.95 -0.20 8.62
CA ARG A 415 -5.02 -1.29 8.93
C ARG A 415 -3.57 -0.99 8.53
N PHE A 416 -3.35 -0.10 7.58
CA PHE A 416 -2.00 0.41 7.28
C PHE A 416 -1.72 1.65 8.12
N ASN A 417 -0.50 1.83 8.60
CA ASN A 417 -0.09 2.92 9.48
C ASN A 417 1.37 3.29 9.20
N TYR A 418 1.70 4.58 9.24
CA TYR A 418 3.10 5.02 9.17
C TYR A 418 3.39 6.19 10.11
N TYR A 419 4.59 6.18 10.69
CA TYR A 419 5.06 7.21 11.63
C TYR A 419 6.56 7.47 11.46
N ALA A 420 6.92 8.57 10.79
CA ALA A 420 8.30 9.05 10.67
C ALA A 420 8.46 10.40 11.39
N ASP A 421 9.39 10.46 12.35
CA ASP A 421 9.74 11.65 13.13
C ASP A 421 11.24 12.01 13.01
N THR A 422 11.74 12.98 13.78
CA THR A 422 13.13 13.49 13.68
C THR A 422 13.84 13.69 15.03
N VAL A 423 13.44 13.04 16.14
CA VAL A 423 13.95 13.49 17.47
C VAL A 423 14.36 12.39 18.46
N HIS A 424 14.85 11.26 17.97
CA HIS A 424 15.39 10.22 18.85
C HIS A 424 16.66 9.55 18.30
N PHE A 425 17.21 8.62 19.08
CA PHE A 425 18.31 7.76 18.62
C PHE A 425 17.75 6.60 17.84
N HIS A 426 18.54 6.08 16.90
CA HIS A 426 18.15 4.94 16.07
C HIS A 426 17.70 3.76 16.94
N CYS A 427 16.58 3.15 16.56
CA CYS A 427 15.94 2.03 17.23
C CYS A 427 15.35 2.31 18.62
N VAL A 428 15.29 3.56 19.07
CA VAL A 428 14.65 3.92 20.33
C VAL A 428 13.25 4.46 20.05
N VAL A 429 12.22 3.76 20.54
CA VAL A 429 10.84 4.27 20.49
C VAL A 429 10.59 5.21 21.68
N PRO A 430 10.42 6.52 21.46
CA PRO A 430 10.13 7.47 22.53
C PRO A 430 8.68 7.37 23.01
N ALA A 431 8.42 7.94 24.19
CA ALA A 431 7.10 7.87 24.84
C ALA A 431 5.96 8.44 23.97
N TYR A 432 6.21 9.52 23.21
CA TYR A 432 5.20 10.12 22.33
C TYR A 432 4.87 9.21 21.14
N GLN A 433 5.87 8.56 20.54
CA GLN A 433 5.69 7.63 19.42
C GLN A 433 4.93 6.40 19.91
N GLN A 434 5.34 5.81 21.05
CA GLN A 434 4.58 4.73 21.67
C GLN A 434 3.13 5.13 21.92
N ASN A 435 2.88 6.33 22.47
CA ASN A 435 1.53 6.81 22.76
C ASN A 435 0.67 6.93 21.49
N ALA A 436 1.23 7.43 20.39
CA ALA A 436 0.55 7.58 19.11
C ALA A 436 0.26 6.23 18.44
N THR A 437 1.15 5.25 18.58
CA THR A 437 1.04 3.94 17.92
C THR A 437 0.38 2.85 18.76
N GLN A 438 0.25 3.04 20.08
CA GLN A 438 -0.35 2.05 20.99
C GLN A 438 -1.77 1.62 20.59
N PRO A 439 -2.66 2.50 20.08
CA PRO A 439 -3.97 2.11 19.55
C PRO A 439 -3.92 0.99 18.50
N ILE A 440 -2.88 1.00 17.65
CA ILE A 440 -2.67 -0.01 16.59
C ILE A 440 -2.42 -1.38 17.21
N ILE A 441 -1.50 -1.43 18.19
CA ILE A 441 -1.20 -2.66 18.92
C ILE A 441 -2.44 -3.13 19.68
N ASN A 442 -3.14 -2.23 20.37
CA ASN A 442 -4.36 -2.58 21.10
C ASN A 442 -5.44 -3.18 20.22
N ARG A 443 -5.64 -2.64 19.01
CA ARG A 443 -6.65 -3.16 18.09
C ARG A 443 -6.27 -4.54 17.56
N PHE A 444 -5.08 -4.66 16.99
CA PHE A 444 -4.72 -5.85 16.21
C PHE A 444 -4.09 -6.99 17.03
N MET A 445 -3.61 -6.70 18.25
CA MET A 445 -3.10 -7.73 19.18
C MET A 445 -4.07 -8.05 20.31
N PHE A 446 -4.86 -7.08 20.77
CA PHE A 446 -5.72 -7.24 21.95
C PHE A 446 -7.21 -7.12 21.66
N GLY A 447 -7.61 -6.98 20.39
CA GLY A 447 -9.01 -7.02 19.96
C GLY A 447 -9.86 -5.84 20.42
N THR A 448 -9.24 -4.70 20.73
CA THR A 448 -9.97 -3.47 21.06
C THR A 448 -10.52 -2.77 19.81
N ASN A 449 -11.47 -1.85 19.99
CA ASN A 449 -12.04 -1.03 18.90
C ASN A 449 -11.37 0.35 18.81
N ASP A 450 -10.07 0.42 19.09
CA ASP A 450 -9.31 1.67 19.04
C ASP A 450 -9.19 2.19 17.59
N ALA A 451 -9.16 3.51 17.41
CA ALA A 451 -8.93 4.12 16.09
C ALA A 451 -7.44 4.06 15.71
N THR A 452 -7.14 3.61 14.49
CA THR A 452 -5.78 3.21 14.06
C THR A 452 -5.37 3.83 12.73
N ASN A 453 -5.68 5.11 12.51
CA ASN A 453 -5.31 5.81 11.26
C ASN A 453 -4.14 6.78 11.49
N VAL A 454 -2.98 6.23 11.82
CA VAL A 454 -1.76 7.00 12.09
C VAL A 454 -1.00 7.23 10.79
N LYS A 455 -0.83 8.52 10.45
CA LYS A 455 -0.17 9.03 9.22
C LYS A 455 0.73 10.21 9.60
N VAL A 456 1.95 9.92 10.04
CA VAL A 456 2.91 10.95 10.48
C VAL A 456 4.17 10.87 9.62
N ALA A 457 4.57 11.99 9.04
CA ALA A 457 5.84 12.14 8.33
C ALA A 457 6.31 13.59 8.42
N GLU A 458 7.28 13.87 9.28
CA GLU A 458 7.75 15.23 9.55
C GLU A 458 8.39 15.90 8.33
N GLN A 459 9.08 15.16 7.47
CA GLN A 459 9.70 15.69 6.23
C GLN A 459 8.68 16.22 5.19
N PHE A 460 7.39 15.86 5.30
CA PHE A 460 6.32 16.34 4.41
C PHE A 460 5.53 17.52 4.97
N ALA A 461 5.64 17.80 6.27
CA ALA A 461 4.91 18.88 6.92
C ALA A 461 5.35 20.27 6.39
N ASP A 462 6.58 20.36 5.84
CA ASP A 462 7.19 21.58 5.32
C ASP A 462 6.89 21.79 3.82
N ALA A 463 6.84 20.71 3.03
CA ALA A 463 6.55 20.76 1.59
C ALA A 463 5.11 21.15 1.24
N LEU A 464 4.20 21.04 2.21
CA LEU A 464 2.79 21.42 2.07
C LEU A 464 2.49 22.84 2.61
N GLN A 465 3.51 23.57 3.09
CA GLN A 465 3.39 24.96 3.57
C GLN A 465 3.22 25.93 2.39
N PRO A 466 2.10 26.67 2.29
CA PRO A 466 1.85 27.45 1.09
C PRO A 466 2.65 28.75 1.03
N GLY A 467 3.14 29.09 -0.16
CA GLY A 467 4.01 30.25 -0.40
C GLY A 467 5.50 30.00 -0.15
N ALA A 468 5.85 28.86 0.47
CA ALA A 468 7.19 28.32 0.47
C ALA A 468 7.30 27.29 -0.66
N GLN A 469 8.21 27.53 -1.58
CA GLN A 469 8.72 26.52 -2.50
C GLN A 469 9.75 25.72 -1.71
N PRO A 470 9.69 24.39 -1.68
CA PRO A 470 9.50 23.59 -2.89
C PRO A 470 8.06 23.11 -3.16
N THR A 471 7.56 23.31 -4.38
CA THR A 471 6.32 22.70 -4.89
C THR A 471 6.62 21.33 -5.49
N TRP A 472 6.51 20.26 -4.70
CA TRP A 472 6.39 18.92 -5.26
C TRP A 472 5.04 18.33 -4.87
N ASP A 473 4.31 17.80 -5.86
CA ASP A 473 3.01 17.15 -5.66
C ASP A 473 3.25 15.69 -5.24
N PRO A 474 2.83 15.25 -4.05
CA PRO A 474 2.95 13.85 -3.66
C PRO A 474 2.31 12.86 -4.63
N LYS A 475 1.35 13.31 -5.45
CA LYS A 475 0.71 12.50 -6.48
C LYS A 475 1.58 12.33 -7.73
N MET A 476 2.71 13.01 -7.88
CA MET A 476 3.57 12.86 -9.06
C MET A 476 4.00 11.41 -9.32
N TRP A 477 4.00 10.56 -8.29
CA TRP A 477 4.34 9.14 -8.38
C TRP A 477 3.17 8.22 -8.76
N THR A 478 1.93 8.66 -8.52
CA THR A 478 0.72 7.81 -8.59
C THR A 478 -0.40 8.42 -9.45
N ALA A 479 -0.26 9.66 -9.90
CA ALA A 479 -1.28 10.40 -10.65
C ALA A 479 -1.68 9.72 -11.97
N TRP A 480 -0.80 8.89 -12.54
CA TRP A 480 -1.05 8.17 -13.78
C TRP A 480 -1.92 6.92 -13.59
N TRP A 481 -2.08 6.41 -12.37
CA TRP A 481 -2.85 5.20 -12.08
C TRP A 481 -4.29 5.30 -12.60
N GLY A 482 -4.75 4.25 -13.29
CA GLY A 482 -6.09 4.20 -13.87
C GLY A 482 -6.35 5.15 -15.05
N THR A 483 -5.37 5.94 -15.51
CA THR A 483 -5.55 6.86 -16.64
C THR A 483 -5.41 6.18 -18.00
N GLY A 484 -4.81 4.99 -18.05
CA GLY A 484 -4.46 4.29 -19.30
C GLY A 484 -3.28 4.90 -20.05
N ASN A 485 -2.69 5.98 -19.54
CA ASN A 485 -1.48 6.58 -20.09
C ASN A 485 -0.23 5.85 -19.57
N PRO A 486 0.86 5.79 -20.36
CA PRO A 486 2.13 5.27 -19.86
C PRO A 486 2.66 6.16 -18.72
N PRO A 487 3.40 5.60 -17.76
CA PRO A 487 4.01 6.37 -16.70
C PRO A 487 5.03 7.36 -17.28
N ALA A 488 4.77 8.64 -17.07
CA ALA A 488 5.67 9.72 -17.47
C ALA A 488 5.37 10.93 -16.58
N PHE A 489 6.43 11.59 -16.10
CA PHE A 489 6.25 12.86 -15.41
C PHE A 489 5.72 13.90 -16.42
N PRO A 490 4.58 14.55 -16.15
CA PRO A 490 4.11 15.65 -16.99
C PRO A 490 5.19 16.72 -17.14
N PRO A 491 5.32 17.40 -18.30
CA PRO A 491 6.33 18.45 -18.50
C PRO A 491 6.28 19.62 -17.51
N ALA A 492 5.15 19.80 -16.81
CA ALA A 492 4.95 20.82 -15.79
C ALA A 492 5.27 20.33 -14.36
N ASP A 493 5.43 19.02 -14.17
CA ASP A 493 5.68 18.40 -12.87
C ASP A 493 7.19 18.21 -12.70
N VAL A 494 7.82 19.23 -12.12
CA VAL A 494 9.25 19.24 -11.81
C VAL A 494 9.45 18.79 -10.36
N TRP A 495 10.46 17.93 -10.12
CA TRP A 495 11.00 17.82 -8.77
C TRP A 495 11.92 19.01 -8.55
N ASN A 496 11.70 19.75 -7.48
CA ASN A 496 12.52 20.90 -7.13
C ASN A 496 12.46 21.06 -5.62
N SER A 497 13.51 20.70 -4.89
CA SER A 497 13.60 20.82 -3.43
C SER A 497 14.13 22.18 -2.94
N GLY A 498 14.22 23.17 -3.84
CA GLY A 498 14.90 24.43 -3.61
C GLY A 498 16.39 24.38 -3.93
N GLY A 499 16.93 23.21 -4.29
CA GLY A 499 18.32 23.04 -4.71
C GLY A 499 18.54 21.80 -5.57
N ASP A 500 17.97 20.66 -5.19
CA ASP A 500 17.96 19.47 -6.05
C ASP A 500 16.79 19.53 -7.03
N VAL A 501 17.02 19.16 -8.29
CA VAL A 501 16.00 19.22 -9.33
C VAL A 501 16.02 18.02 -10.27
N MET A 502 14.83 17.64 -10.72
CA MET A 502 14.57 16.81 -11.90
C MET A 502 13.66 17.60 -12.83
N LEU A 503 14.14 17.89 -14.04
CA LEU A 503 13.39 18.61 -15.07
C LEU A 503 13.08 17.67 -16.24
N PRO A 504 11.80 17.42 -16.57
CA PRO A 504 11.42 16.60 -17.70
C PRO A 504 11.38 17.40 -19.02
N LEU A 505 11.71 16.75 -20.13
CA LEU A 505 11.63 17.28 -21.48
C LEU A 505 11.17 16.17 -22.44
N ASN A 506 10.02 16.37 -23.06
CA ASN A 506 9.50 15.42 -24.04
C ASN A 506 9.89 15.89 -25.44
N GLN A 507 10.83 15.16 -26.06
CA GLN A 507 11.17 15.30 -27.47
C GLN A 507 11.23 13.92 -28.10
N ASN A 508 10.66 13.80 -29.31
CA ASN A 508 10.69 12.57 -30.08
C ASN A 508 11.81 12.68 -31.12
N ILE A 509 12.96 12.09 -30.80
CA ILE A 509 14.18 12.09 -31.61
C ILE A 509 14.52 10.64 -31.95
N THR A 510 14.82 10.39 -33.23
CA THR A 510 15.33 9.09 -33.67
C THR A 510 16.83 9.03 -33.46
N VAL A 511 17.31 8.00 -32.74
CA VAL A 511 18.73 7.80 -32.40
C VAL A 511 19.22 6.45 -32.90
N ASN A 512 20.36 6.43 -33.59
CA ASN A 512 20.99 5.23 -34.15
C ASN A 512 22.20 4.81 -33.33
N SER A 513 22.63 3.55 -33.48
CA SER A 513 23.89 3.09 -32.88
C SER A 513 25.05 3.93 -33.39
N GLY A 514 25.88 4.44 -32.47
CA GLY A 514 27.02 5.30 -32.79
C GLY A 514 26.71 6.80 -32.87
N ASP A 515 25.44 7.21 -32.79
CA ASP A 515 25.09 8.63 -32.75
C ASP A 515 25.63 9.32 -31.48
N THR A 516 25.99 10.59 -31.59
CA THR A 516 26.49 11.39 -30.46
C THR A 516 25.35 12.21 -29.89
N ILE A 517 24.82 11.74 -28.76
CA ILE A 517 23.74 12.39 -28.04
C ILE A 517 24.33 13.47 -27.15
N THR A 518 23.79 14.66 -27.22
CA THR A 518 24.30 15.85 -26.54
C THR A 518 23.22 16.55 -25.73
N THR A 519 23.63 17.10 -24.59
CA THR A 519 22.77 17.90 -23.72
C THR A 519 23.56 19.10 -23.20
N SER A 520 22.86 20.15 -22.79
CA SER A 520 23.42 21.32 -22.12
C SER A 520 22.33 21.90 -21.24
N TYR A 521 22.70 22.51 -20.12
CA TYR A 521 21.78 23.30 -19.32
C TYR A 521 22.18 24.77 -19.33
N SER A 522 21.20 25.63 -19.10
CA SER A 522 21.41 27.06 -18.94
C SER A 522 20.74 27.54 -17.68
N LEU A 523 21.34 28.55 -17.08
CA LEU A 523 20.80 29.24 -15.91
C LEU A 523 20.80 30.75 -16.10
N THR A 524 19.91 31.44 -15.37
CA THR A 524 19.88 32.90 -15.24
C THR A 524 19.38 33.26 -13.85
N MET A 525 19.81 34.40 -13.31
CA MET A 525 19.26 34.99 -12.10
C MET A 525 18.44 36.21 -12.49
N PRO A 526 17.12 36.10 -12.71
CA PRO A 526 16.32 37.24 -13.17
C PRO A 526 16.05 38.23 -12.03
N GLY A 527 16.06 39.52 -12.35
CA GLY A 527 15.59 40.58 -11.47
C GLY A 527 16.70 41.52 -11.01
N THR A 528 16.58 42.00 -9.77
CA THR A 528 17.57 42.86 -9.12
C THR A 528 18.19 42.05 -7.99
N HIS A 529 19.47 41.72 -8.10
CA HIS A 529 20.18 40.82 -7.21
C HIS A 529 21.62 41.30 -6.97
N ALA A 530 22.20 40.97 -5.82
CA ALA A 530 23.62 41.22 -5.57
C ALA A 530 24.49 40.29 -6.44
N ALA A 531 25.80 40.58 -6.50
CA ALA A 531 26.75 39.65 -7.12
C ALA A 531 26.71 38.31 -6.36
N ALA A 532 26.63 37.21 -7.10
CA ALA A 532 26.44 35.87 -6.56
C ALA A 532 27.29 34.84 -7.31
N THR A 533 27.49 33.70 -6.68
CA THR A 533 28.09 32.52 -7.29
C THR A 533 27.09 31.39 -7.21
N VAL A 534 26.72 30.81 -8.35
CA VAL A 534 25.88 29.61 -8.42
C VAL A 534 26.79 28.39 -8.60
N THR A 535 26.69 27.42 -7.69
CA THR A 535 27.44 26.16 -7.73
C THR A 535 26.50 25.00 -8.01
N VAL A 536 26.92 24.09 -8.90
CA VAL A 536 26.21 22.86 -9.28
C VAL A 536 27.15 21.66 -9.06
N PRO A 537 27.06 20.93 -7.93
CA PRO A 537 27.95 19.83 -7.59
C PRO A 537 27.88 18.63 -8.53
N THR A 538 26.67 18.23 -8.93
CA THR A 538 26.42 17.09 -9.80
C THR A 538 25.30 17.44 -10.76
N ALA A 539 25.53 17.30 -12.07
CA ALA A 539 24.48 17.44 -13.08
C ALA A 539 24.69 16.43 -14.22
N PHE A 540 23.61 15.79 -14.63
CA PHE A 540 23.58 14.79 -15.71
C PHE A 540 22.20 14.78 -16.36
N THR A 541 22.08 14.14 -17.52
CA THR A 541 20.78 13.91 -18.15
C THR A 541 20.56 12.42 -18.35
N GLU A 542 19.37 11.93 -18.07
CA GLU A 542 18.94 10.59 -18.47
C GLU A 542 17.99 10.67 -19.66
N VAL A 543 18.17 9.79 -20.65
CA VAL A 543 17.36 9.74 -21.86
C VAL A 543 16.79 8.34 -22.01
N ASP A 544 15.47 8.21 -21.92
CA ASP A 544 14.80 6.94 -22.10
C ASP A 544 14.63 6.66 -23.60
N ILE A 545 15.06 5.48 -24.04
CA ILE A 545 15.04 5.07 -25.45
C ILE A 545 14.25 3.77 -25.57
N ALA A 546 13.24 3.78 -26.45
CA ALA A 546 12.49 2.60 -26.86
C ALA A 546 12.95 2.11 -28.24
N CYS A 547 13.01 0.80 -28.39
CA CYS A 547 13.45 0.12 -29.61
C CYS A 547 12.29 -0.58 -30.31
N THR A 548 12.44 -0.80 -31.61
CA THR A 548 11.40 -1.46 -32.45
C THR A 548 11.26 -2.95 -32.20
N ASP A 549 12.22 -3.58 -31.50
CA ASP A 549 12.15 -4.97 -31.02
C ASP A 549 11.51 -5.08 -29.62
N ASN A 550 10.85 -4.02 -29.14
CA ASN A 550 10.29 -3.90 -27.79
C ASN A 550 11.32 -3.92 -26.65
N THR A 551 12.61 -3.81 -26.95
CA THR A 551 13.61 -3.52 -25.92
C THR A 551 13.61 -2.02 -25.58
N SER A 552 14.17 -1.67 -24.42
CA SER A 552 14.35 -0.28 -24.02
C SER A 552 15.62 -0.11 -23.18
N TYR A 553 16.13 1.10 -23.02
CA TYR A 553 17.19 1.43 -22.07
C TYR A 553 17.20 2.92 -21.75
N THR A 554 17.76 3.26 -20.59
CA THR A 554 18.00 4.66 -20.21
C THR A 554 19.48 4.97 -20.43
N LEU A 555 19.74 5.94 -21.30
CA LEU A 555 21.07 6.45 -21.62
C LEU A 555 21.41 7.61 -20.69
N VAL A 556 22.50 7.48 -19.92
CA VAL A 556 23.02 8.56 -19.07
C VAL A 556 23.99 9.40 -19.89
N VAL A 557 23.73 10.71 -19.99
CA VAL A 557 24.59 11.73 -20.61
C VAL A 557 25.33 12.47 -19.49
N PRO A 558 26.59 12.11 -19.20
CA PRO A 558 27.34 12.66 -18.08
C PRO A 558 27.99 14.00 -18.45
N ALA A 559 28.46 14.72 -17.43
CA ALA A 559 29.25 15.93 -17.64
C ALA A 559 30.62 15.61 -18.31
N PRO A 560 31.29 16.60 -18.96
CA PRO A 560 32.56 16.38 -19.61
C PRO A 560 33.62 15.89 -18.63
N ASN A 561 34.41 14.90 -19.05
CA ASN A 561 35.45 14.27 -18.25
C ASN A 561 34.94 13.55 -16.98
N SER A 562 33.66 13.17 -16.95
CA SER A 562 33.06 12.37 -15.88
C SER A 562 32.41 11.10 -16.45
N SER A 563 32.26 10.07 -15.62
CA SER A 563 31.59 8.82 -16.01
C SER A 563 30.31 8.63 -15.19
N GLY A 564 29.16 8.52 -15.85
CA GLY A 564 27.86 8.28 -15.20
C GLY A 564 27.44 9.44 -14.28
N TYR A 565 27.11 9.13 -13.03
CA TYR A 565 26.54 10.06 -12.04
C TYR A 565 27.57 10.87 -11.24
N GLN A 566 28.83 10.95 -11.70
CA GLN A 566 29.92 11.57 -10.95
C GLN A 566 29.77 13.09 -10.78
N THR A 567 30.29 13.63 -9.65
CA THR A 567 30.35 15.07 -9.40
C THR A 567 31.10 15.82 -10.51
N ASN A 568 30.57 16.96 -10.92
CA ASN A 568 31.11 17.82 -11.97
C ASN A 568 31.35 19.28 -11.52
N ASN A 569 31.00 19.62 -10.27
CA ASN A 569 31.24 20.88 -9.54
C ASN A 569 31.40 22.13 -10.42
N GLN A 570 30.34 22.48 -11.15
CA GLN A 570 30.31 23.65 -12.02
C GLN A 570 30.06 24.90 -11.18
N VAL A 571 30.71 26.01 -11.54
CA VAL A 571 30.64 27.28 -10.79
C VAL A 571 30.43 28.44 -11.75
N TYR A 572 29.39 29.24 -11.52
CA TYR A 572 29.06 30.43 -12.32
C TYR A 572 29.12 31.67 -11.43
N THR A 573 29.95 32.64 -11.80
CA THR A 573 29.98 33.94 -11.12
C THR A 573 29.07 34.91 -11.85
N ILE A 574 28.04 35.39 -11.18
CA ILE A 574 27.01 36.27 -11.73
C ILE A 574 27.19 37.65 -11.09
N ALA A 575 27.47 38.67 -11.91
CA ALA A 575 27.63 40.03 -11.42
C ALA A 575 26.30 40.60 -10.90
N ALA A 576 26.34 41.66 -10.10
CA ALA A 576 25.12 42.28 -9.58
C ALA A 576 24.19 42.73 -10.72
N ASN A 577 22.92 42.34 -10.65
CA ASN A 577 21.86 42.59 -11.65
C ASN A 577 22.16 42.04 -13.06
N ASP A 578 23.08 41.09 -13.20
CA ASP A 578 23.34 40.41 -14.47
C ASP A 578 22.31 39.30 -14.72
N ASN A 579 21.31 39.63 -15.55
CA ASN A 579 20.26 38.71 -15.98
C ASN A 579 20.65 37.85 -17.19
N SER A 580 21.92 37.87 -17.62
CA SER A 580 22.36 37.11 -18.80
C SER A 580 22.29 35.60 -18.59
N THR A 581 22.02 34.87 -19.67
CA THR A 581 22.00 33.42 -19.66
C THR A 581 23.41 32.86 -19.61
N GLN A 582 23.70 32.07 -18.58
CA GLN A 582 24.92 31.28 -18.45
C GLN A 582 24.64 29.86 -18.92
N THR A 583 25.44 29.32 -19.83
CA THR A 583 25.23 27.97 -20.40
C THR A 583 26.39 27.06 -20.04
N SER A 584 26.09 25.81 -19.69
CA SER A 584 27.08 24.79 -19.39
C SER A 584 27.92 24.44 -20.62
N ALA A 585 29.04 23.76 -20.39
CA ALA A 585 29.68 22.99 -21.46
C ALA A 585 28.68 21.96 -22.03
N THR A 586 28.87 21.55 -23.28
CA THR A 586 28.07 20.49 -23.89
C THR A 586 28.46 19.13 -23.34
N TYR A 587 27.46 18.38 -22.89
CA TYR A 587 27.58 17.04 -22.34
C TYR A 587 27.30 16.08 -23.47
N SER A 588 28.00 14.95 -23.54
CA SER A 588 27.86 14.03 -24.68
C SER A 588 28.13 12.58 -24.33
N VAL A 589 27.41 11.68 -24.99
CA VAL A 589 27.64 10.23 -24.92
C VAL A 589 27.32 9.60 -26.28
N THR A 590 28.02 8.51 -26.61
CA THR A 590 27.71 7.71 -27.81
C THR A 590 26.56 6.77 -27.51
N ASN A 591 25.52 6.81 -28.36
CA ASN A 591 24.38 5.93 -28.26
C ASN A 591 24.79 4.47 -28.56
N PRO A 592 24.58 3.50 -27.64
CA PRO A 592 24.91 2.11 -27.90
C PRO A 592 24.02 1.50 -29.02
N GLY A 593 22.80 2.02 -29.17
CA GLY A 593 21.83 1.53 -30.15
C GLY A 593 20.99 0.36 -29.65
N CYS A 594 19.95 0.03 -30.40
CA CYS A 594 19.06 -1.08 -30.10
C CYS A 594 19.71 -2.43 -30.39
N SER A 595 19.29 -3.47 -29.67
CA SER A 595 19.86 -4.82 -29.80
C SER A 595 19.74 -5.40 -31.21
N ASN A 596 18.64 -5.09 -31.91
CA ASN A 596 18.40 -5.46 -33.31
C ASN A 596 19.11 -4.57 -34.35
N GLY A 597 19.87 -3.56 -33.92
CA GLY A 597 20.53 -2.58 -34.79
C GLY A 597 19.61 -1.57 -35.47
N ALA A 598 18.29 -1.61 -35.20
CA ALA A 598 17.35 -0.62 -35.71
C ALA A 598 17.49 0.72 -34.95
N PRO A 599 16.97 1.83 -35.51
CA PRO A 599 16.91 3.10 -34.79
C PRO A 599 16.02 3.00 -33.56
N GLY A 600 16.47 3.59 -32.45
CA GLY A 600 15.68 3.82 -31.25
C GLY A 600 14.93 5.15 -31.31
N GLN A 601 13.94 5.32 -30.45
CA GLN A 601 13.17 6.55 -30.28
C GLN A 601 13.24 7.02 -28.84
N THR A 602 13.48 8.31 -28.62
CA THR A 602 13.43 8.88 -27.28
C THR A 602 11.99 8.96 -26.77
N THR A 603 11.74 8.44 -25.57
CA THR A 603 10.42 8.42 -24.93
C THR A 603 10.31 9.38 -23.75
N GLY A 604 11.44 9.83 -23.21
CA GLY A 604 11.51 10.80 -22.12
C GLY A 604 12.95 11.28 -21.93
N THR A 605 13.12 12.47 -21.39
CA THR A 605 14.43 13.06 -21.11
C THR A 605 14.36 13.85 -19.83
N TYR A 606 15.32 13.62 -18.94
CA TYR A 606 15.26 14.11 -17.57
C TYR A 606 16.61 14.67 -17.18
N PHE A 607 16.66 15.98 -16.94
CA PHE A 607 17.84 16.65 -16.43
C PHE A 607 17.83 16.63 -14.91
N PHE A 608 18.93 16.19 -14.34
CA PHE A 608 19.15 16.15 -12.90
C PHE A 608 20.24 17.13 -12.55
N ALA A 609 19.98 17.94 -11.52
CA ALA A 609 21.04 18.55 -10.74
C ALA A 609 20.80 18.22 -9.29
N LEU A 610 21.61 17.30 -8.77
CA LEU A 610 21.51 16.79 -7.42
C LEU A 610 22.75 17.25 -6.65
N GLY A 611 22.69 17.13 -5.33
CA GLY A 611 23.84 17.28 -4.47
C GLY A 611 25.06 16.45 -4.83
N LYS A 612 26.07 16.48 -3.95
CA LYS A 612 27.31 15.73 -4.12
C LYS A 612 27.04 14.24 -4.39
N SER A 613 27.46 13.70 -5.54
CA SER A 613 27.19 12.31 -5.99
C SER A 613 27.57 11.15 -5.06
N ASN A 614 28.25 11.41 -3.94
CA ASN A 614 28.53 10.44 -2.89
C ASN A 614 28.84 11.18 -1.57
N PRO A 615 27.81 11.57 -0.79
CA PRO A 615 28.00 12.27 0.47
C PRO A 615 28.45 11.33 1.60
N GLY A 616 28.43 10.01 1.39
CA GLY A 616 28.68 8.99 2.40
C GLY A 616 27.42 8.68 3.21
N ALA A 617 27.34 7.46 3.73
CA ALA A 617 26.13 6.97 4.38
C ALA A 617 25.63 7.88 5.50
N GLY A 618 24.37 8.31 5.39
CA GLY A 618 23.70 9.13 6.40
C GLY A 618 24.04 10.62 6.36
N ASN A 619 24.93 11.07 5.47
CA ASN A 619 25.13 12.49 5.25
C ASN A 619 24.11 12.98 4.22
N PRO A 620 23.25 13.97 4.55
CA PRO A 620 22.43 14.60 3.53
C PRO A 620 23.34 15.18 2.46
N GLY A 621 22.98 14.99 1.19
CA GLY A 621 23.65 15.67 0.10
C GLY A 621 23.62 17.19 0.31
N LEU A 622 24.64 17.89 -0.15
CA LEU A 622 24.52 19.35 -0.33
C LEU A 622 23.42 19.63 -1.37
N ALA A 623 22.83 20.81 -1.39
CA ALA A 623 21.90 21.19 -2.45
C ALA A 623 22.57 21.11 -3.85
N GLY A 624 21.83 20.64 -4.86
CA GLY A 624 22.23 20.68 -6.27
C GLY A 624 22.60 22.09 -6.72
N PHE A 625 21.65 22.99 -6.94
CA PHE A 625 21.93 24.40 -7.12
C PHE A 625 22.10 25.09 -5.77
N SER A 626 23.25 25.72 -5.54
CA SER A 626 23.53 26.55 -4.36
C SER A 626 24.06 27.93 -4.75
N THR A 627 23.69 28.97 -4.00
CA THR A 627 24.10 30.36 -4.30
C THR A 627 24.82 31.01 -3.11
N THR A 628 25.77 31.91 -3.37
CA THR A 628 26.45 32.68 -2.30
C THR A 628 25.67 33.90 -1.82
N ASN A 629 24.68 34.35 -2.60
CA ASN A 629 23.74 35.40 -2.21
C ASN A 629 22.52 34.76 -1.54
N GLY A 630 22.70 34.37 -0.28
CA GLY A 630 21.69 33.65 0.48
C GLY A 630 22.29 32.92 1.68
N LEU A 631 22.28 33.54 2.86
CA LEU A 631 22.33 32.75 4.09
C LEU A 631 20.91 32.20 4.32
N PRO A 632 20.73 30.90 4.59
CA PRO A 632 19.42 30.30 4.93
C PRO A 632 18.68 31.06 6.04
N ALA A 633 19.40 31.82 6.86
CA ALA A 633 18.88 32.61 7.98
C ALA A 633 18.11 33.90 7.59
N ALA A 634 18.14 34.35 6.33
CA ALA A 634 17.51 35.63 5.92
C ALA A 634 16.20 35.48 5.13
N GLY A 635 15.80 34.27 4.75
CA GLY A 635 14.46 33.97 4.23
C GLY A 635 14.11 34.49 2.83
N VAL A 636 15.05 35.09 2.07
CA VAL A 636 14.87 35.43 0.65
C VAL A 636 16.22 35.30 -0.06
N THR A 637 16.36 34.36 -1.00
CA THR A 637 17.44 34.34 -2.00
C THR A 637 16.87 34.76 -3.35
N ASP A 638 17.68 35.42 -4.18
CA ASP A 638 17.27 35.72 -5.54
C ASP A 638 17.07 34.41 -6.35
N PRO A 639 15.97 34.28 -7.11
CA PRO A 639 15.63 33.04 -7.80
C PRO A 639 16.67 32.69 -8.87
N VAL A 640 16.98 31.40 -9.00
CA VAL A 640 17.78 30.87 -10.12
C VAL A 640 16.81 30.19 -11.09
N ASN A 641 16.74 30.64 -12.33
CA ASN A 641 16.01 29.92 -13.37
C ASN A 641 16.93 28.94 -14.09
N VAL A 642 16.46 27.73 -14.34
CA VAL A 642 17.21 26.66 -15.04
C VAL A 642 16.39 26.10 -16.20
N THR A 643 17.05 25.76 -17.29
CA THR A 643 16.51 25.02 -18.44
C THR A 643 17.59 24.08 -19.00
N PHE A 644 17.22 23.13 -19.84
CA PHE A 644 18.14 22.24 -20.54
C PHE A 644 17.64 21.85 -21.92
N ASN A 645 18.51 21.26 -22.75
CA ASN A 645 18.15 20.72 -24.05
C ASN A 645 18.69 19.29 -24.25
N LEU A 646 18.16 18.64 -25.29
CA LEU A 646 18.61 17.36 -25.83
C LEU A 646 18.76 17.49 -27.34
N ALA A 647 19.86 17.01 -27.90
CA ALA A 647 20.07 16.93 -29.34
C ALA A 647 20.86 15.67 -29.74
N ASP A 648 20.54 15.12 -30.90
CA ASP A 648 21.46 14.22 -31.62
C ASP A 648 22.33 15.08 -32.55
N SER A 649 23.59 15.26 -32.16
CA SER A 649 24.55 16.10 -32.89
C SER A 649 25.03 15.46 -34.20
N THR A 650 24.89 14.13 -34.34
CA THR A 650 25.24 13.43 -35.59
C THR A 650 24.21 13.71 -36.68
N THR A 651 22.93 13.69 -36.33
CA THR A 651 21.82 13.86 -37.30
C THR A 651 21.20 15.26 -37.29
N SER A 652 21.64 16.15 -36.40
CA SER A 652 21.07 17.49 -36.19
C SER A 652 19.59 17.48 -35.81
N GLN A 653 19.12 16.42 -35.15
CA GLN A 653 17.77 16.34 -34.57
C GLN A 653 17.74 16.88 -33.14
N GLY A 654 16.59 17.41 -32.71
CA GLY A 654 16.41 17.97 -31.37
C GLY A 654 16.91 19.40 -31.25
N GLY A 655 17.53 19.72 -30.11
CA GLY A 655 18.10 21.03 -29.78
C GLY A 655 17.11 22.03 -29.18
N THR A 656 15.83 21.64 -29.05
CA THR A 656 14.82 22.48 -28.39
C THR A 656 15.10 22.53 -26.88
N TRP A 657 14.98 23.71 -26.29
CA TRP A 657 15.15 23.93 -24.85
C TRP A 657 13.84 23.65 -24.11
N ALA A 658 13.94 23.06 -22.92
CA ALA A 658 12.83 22.93 -21.99
C ALA A 658 12.32 24.31 -21.54
N PRO A 659 11.07 24.42 -21.06
CA PRO A 659 10.62 25.61 -20.37
C PRO A 659 11.55 25.96 -19.18
N TRP A 660 11.69 27.26 -18.90
CA TRP A 660 12.44 27.71 -17.74
C TRP A 660 11.72 27.30 -16.44
N THR A 661 12.48 26.71 -15.52
CA THR A 661 12.02 26.37 -14.17
C THR A 661 12.70 27.25 -13.15
N THR A 662 11.92 27.90 -12.29
CA THR A 662 12.45 28.76 -11.22
C THR A 662 12.76 27.94 -9.97
N LEU A 663 14.01 28.03 -9.51
CA LEU A 663 14.49 27.46 -8.27
C LEU A 663 14.38 28.52 -7.18
N ASN A 664 13.51 28.26 -6.20
CA ASN A 664 13.30 29.13 -5.07
C ASN A 664 13.92 28.46 -3.86
N TRP A 665 15.04 29.00 -3.38
CA TRP A 665 15.75 28.50 -2.21
C TRP A 665 14.97 28.93 -0.95
N HIS A 666 13.98 28.15 -0.51
CA HIS A 666 13.56 28.22 0.89
C HIS A 666 14.15 27.05 1.66
N ASN A 667 14.45 27.31 2.93
CA ASN A 667 14.87 26.29 3.87
C ASN A 667 13.80 25.19 3.95
N PRO A 668 14.10 23.94 3.52
CA PRO A 668 13.15 22.81 3.62
C PRO A 668 12.91 22.35 5.08
N TYR A 669 13.54 23.02 6.06
CA TYR A 669 13.42 22.77 7.50
C TYR A 669 12.85 23.98 8.26
N SER A 670 11.88 24.69 7.69
CA SER A 670 11.30 25.89 8.34
C SER A 670 10.49 25.55 9.60
N CYS A 671 10.09 24.29 9.77
CA CYS A 671 9.47 23.82 11.00
C CYS A 671 10.51 23.31 12.00
N THR A 672 11.18 24.21 12.74
CA THR A 672 11.83 23.83 14.01
C THR A 672 11.74 24.97 15.04
N PRO A 673 11.13 24.80 16.24
CA PRO A 673 10.31 23.69 16.77
C PRO A 673 8.82 24.13 17.00
N PRO A 674 7.88 23.29 17.47
CA PRO A 674 7.04 22.45 16.60
C PRO A 674 5.54 22.80 16.71
N GLY A 675 4.84 22.63 15.59
CA GLY A 675 3.40 22.89 15.49
C GLY A 675 2.86 22.83 14.06
N CYS A 676 3.60 22.22 13.13
CA CYS A 676 3.19 22.20 11.74
C CYS A 676 2.02 21.20 11.58
N PRO A 677 0.89 21.62 10.98
CA PRO A 677 -0.25 20.75 10.80
C PRO A 677 0.14 19.60 9.87
N LEU A 678 -0.14 18.36 10.29
CA LEU A 678 -0.16 17.22 9.37
C LEU A 678 -1.25 17.47 8.33
N THR A 679 -1.01 16.98 7.11
CA THR A 679 -1.87 17.08 5.93
C THR A 679 -3.37 17.08 6.27
N PRO A 680 -4.16 18.06 5.79
CA PRO A 680 -5.61 18.00 5.87
C PRO A 680 -6.11 16.67 5.32
N THR A 681 -6.69 15.84 6.17
CA THR A 681 -7.42 14.65 5.75
C THR A 681 -8.81 15.11 5.34
N ILE A 682 -9.17 14.90 4.08
CA ILE A 682 -10.57 14.98 3.67
C ILE A 682 -11.20 13.61 3.85
N THR A 683 -12.30 13.55 4.57
CA THR A 683 -13.16 12.38 4.63
C THR A 683 -14.46 12.70 3.91
N TRP A 684 -14.79 11.95 2.87
CA TRP A 684 -16.09 12.04 2.21
C TRP A 684 -16.88 10.78 2.53
N PRO A 685 -17.96 10.87 3.33
CA PRO A 685 -18.87 9.76 3.52
C PRO A 685 -19.37 9.24 2.17
N ALA A 686 -19.51 7.92 2.02
CA ALA A 686 -20.08 7.33 0.80
C ALA A 686 -21.44 8.00 0.50
N PRO A 687 -21.59 8.70 -0.64
CA PRO A 687 -22.82 9.41 -0.95
C PRO A 687 -24.00 8.46 -1.01
N THR A 688 -25.14 8.88 -0.48
CA THR A 688 -26.38 8.10 -0.55
C THR A 688 -26.84 7.97 -2.00
N THR A 689 -27.37 6.80 -2.36
CA THR A 689 -27.99 6.57 -3.66
C THR A 689 -29.10 7.59 -3.93
N MET A 690 -29.11 8.15 -5.14
CA MET A 690 -30.14 9.09 -5.57
C MET A 690 -31.01 8.48 -6.67
N LEU A 691 -32.20 9.07 -6.86
CA LEU A 691 -33.02 8.79 -8.02
C LEU A 691 -32.62 9.71 -9.18
N ALA A 692 -32.76 9.20 -10.40
CA ALA A 692 -32.64 9.98 -11.62
C ALA A 692 -33.54 11.22 -11.57
N ASP A 693 -33.16 12.27 -12.28
CA ASP A 693 -33.84 13.57 -12.33
C ASP A 693 -33.87 14.35 -11.00
N THR A 694 -33.19 13.85 -9.95
CA THR A 694 -32.99 14.56 -8.69
C THR A 694 -31.66 15.34 -8.73
N PRO A 695 -31.64 16.65 -8.44
CA PRO A 695 -30.41 17.44 -8.41
C PRO A 695 -29.54 17.10 -7.18
N LEU A 696 -28.22 17.21 -7.32
CA LEU A 696 -27.27 17.06 -6.21
C LEU A 696 -27.57 18.04 -5.06
N THR A 697 -27.55 17.53 -3.83
CA THR A 697 -27.81 18.31 -2.60
C THR A 697 -26.64 18.21 -1.62
N SER A 698 -26.76 18.89 -0.47
CA SER A 698 -25.78 18.80 0.62
C SER A 698 -25.55 17.37 1.12
N ASP A 699 -26.53 16.46 0.96
CA ASP A 699 -26.41 15.08 1.45
C ASP A 699 -25.35 14.27 0.68
N GLN A 700 -25.11 14.64 -0.58
CA GLN A 700 -24.05 14.05 -1.41
C GLN A 700 -22.76 14.87 -1.38
N LEU A 701 -22.86 16.17 -1.09
CA LEU A 701 -21.75 17.13 -1.08
C LEU A 701 -21.35 17.52 0.35
N ASN A 702 -21.06 16.52 1.18
CA ASN A 702 -20.76 16.65 2.61
C ASN A 702 -19.36 16.16 3.05
N PRO A 703 -18.28 16.38 2.29
CA PRO A 703 -16.95 16.04 2.79
C PRO A 703 -16.59 16.91 4.00
N THR A 704 -15.82 16.33 4.91
CA THR A 704 -15.23 17.03 6.05
C THR A 704 -13.73 17.10 5.87
N ALA A 705 -13.11 18.19 6.34
CA ALA A 705 -11.67 18.35 6.34
C ALA A 705 -11.20 18.49 7.80
N ALA A 706 -10.25 17.65 8.19
CA ALA A 706 -9.64 17.71 9.51
C ALA A 706 -8.13 17.51 9.42
N SER A 707 -7.37 18.17 10.28
CA SER A 707 -5.95 17.87 10.47
C SER A 707 -5.78 17.12 11.77
N THR A 708 -4.92 16.12 11.77
CA THR A 708 -4.41 15.56 13.01
C THR A 708 -3.26 16.44 13.48
N LEU A 709 -3.47 17.19 14.55
CA LEU A 709 -2.43 17.98 15.20
C LEU A 709 -1.76 17.11 16.25
N LEU A 710 -0.42 17.10 16.30
CA LEU A 710 0.26 16.70 17.53
C LEU A 710 0.13 17.86 18.53
N SER A 711 -0.69 17.68 19.57
CA SER A 711 -0.69 18.58 20.71
C SER A 711 0.63 18.43 21.49
N GLY A 712 1.18 19.53 22.02
CA GLY A 712 2.13 19.49 23.15
C GLY A 712 3.63 19.55 22.87
N PHE A 713 4.04 19.85 21.64
CA PHE A 713 5.45 19.78 21.23
C PHE A 713 6.36 20.94 21.72
N THR A 714 5.91 21.81 22.63
CA THR A 714 6.69 23.02 22.97
C THR A 714 7.89 22.79 23.88
N THR A 715 8.09 21.63 24.50
CA THR A 715 9.30 21.28 25.27
C THR A 715 9.31 19.78 25.61
N THR A 716 10.47 19.24 25.99
CA THR A 716 10.61 17.95 26.66
C THR A 716 9.55 17.78 27.75
N GLY A 717 8.60 16.86 27.54
CA GLY A 717 7.73 16.34 28.61
C GLY A 717 6.25 16.70 28.61
N THR A 718 5.57 16.96 27.49
CA THR A 718 4.08 16.97 27.48
C THR A 718 3.43 16.29 26.27
N SER A 719 2.35 15.56 26.56
CA SER A 719 1.57 14.59 25.78
C SER A 719 1.39 14.88 24.29
N GLY A 720 2.08 14.10 23.45
CA GLY A 720 1.82 13.92 22.03
C GLY A 720 0.48 13.24 21.76
N LEU A 721 -0.62 13.87 22.16
CA LEU A 721 -1.96 13.45 21.79
C LEU A 721 -2.20 13.94 20.36
N LEU A 722 -2.42 13.01 19.44
CA LEU A 722 -3.00 13.29 18.13
C LEU A 722 -4.42 13.82 18.38
N THR A 723 -4.64 15.11 18.14
CA THR A 723 -5.96 15.73 18.20
C THR A 723 -6.42 16.00 16.77
N THR A 724 -7.48 15.31 16.34
CA THR A 724 -8.12 15.60 15.06
C THR A 724 -9.01 16.82 15.23
N ALA A 725 -8.67 17.92 14.57
CA ALA A 725 -9.43 19.16 14.60
C ALA A 725 -9.97 19.49 13.19
N PRO A 726 -11.24 19.88 13.06
CA PRO A 726 -11.76 20.34 11.78
C PRO A 726 -10.99 21.59 11.34
N ILE A 727 -10.62 21.63 10.05
CA ILE A 727 -9.94 22.79 9.48
C ILE A 727 -11.03 23.70 8.90
N PRO A 728 -11.12 24.98 9.30
CA PRO A 728 -12.03 25.91 8.64
C PRO A 728 -11.59 26.12 7.19
N GLY A 729 -12.52 26.24 6.25
CA GLY A 729 -12.21 26.39 4.82
C GLY A 729 -13.44 26.49 3.94
N THR A 730 -13.19 26.64 2.64
CA THR A 730 -14.19 26.71 1.58
C THR A 730 -14.12 25.47 0.71
N TRP A 731 -15.27 25.04 0.18
CA TRP A 731 -15.39 23.86 -0.67
C TRP A 731 -15.83 24.27 -2.07
N SER A 732 -15.21 23.65 -3.07
CA SER A 732 -15.65 23.67 -4.47
C SER A 732 -15.98 22.25 -4.91
N PHE A 733 -17.10 22.07 -5.60
CA PHE A 733 -17.59 20.76 -6.01
C PHE A 733 -17.71 20.68 -7.53
N ASN A 734 -17.35 19.53 -8.08
CA ASN A 734 -17.60 19.20 -9.48
C ASN A 734 -18.13 17.75 -9.58
N PRO A 735 -19.36 17.54 -10.06
CA PRO A 735 -20.33 18.56 -10.46
C PRO A 735 -20.87 19.41 -9.28
N PRO A 736 -21.27 20.68 -9.49
CA PRO A 736 -21.73 21.55 -8.41
C PRO A 736 -23.11 21.14 -7.86
N ALA A 737 -23.46 21.67 -6.69
CA ALA A 737 -24.80 21.54 -6.13
C ALA A 737 -25.86 22.00 -7.16
N GLY A 738 -26.95 21.24 -7.29
CA GLY A 738 -27.99 21.50 -8.28
C GLY A 738 -27.82 20.77 -9.62
N THR A 739 -26.67 20.12 -9.90
CA THR A 739 -26.52 19.33 -11.13
C THR A 739 -27.39 18.06 -11.08
N VAL A 740 -28.10 17.78 -12.17
CA VAL A 740 -28.85 16.52 -12.39
C VAL A 740 -27.95 15.54 -13.14
N LEU A 741 -27.73 14.37 -12.57
CA LEU A 741 -26.83 13.35 -13.10
C LEU A 741 -27.59 12.25 -13.83
N SER A 742 -26.95 11.67 -14.85
CA SER A 742 -27.49 10.54 -15.61
C SER A 742 -27.54 9.26 -14.76
N PRO A 743 -28.49 8.33 -15.02
CA PRO A 743 -28.52 7.03 -14.36
C PRO A 743 -27.19 6.27 -14.48
N GLY A 744 -26.78 5.60 -13.38
CA GLY A 744 -25.50 4.89 -13.28
C GLY A 744 -24.62 5.40 -12.14
N MET A 745 -23.37 4.93 -12.09
CA MET A 745 -22.37 5.39 -11.13
C MET A 745 -21.69 6.66 -11.63
N ASN A 746 -21.79 7.75 -10.86
CA ASN A 746 -21.19 9.02 -11.22
C ASN A 746 -20.10 9.40 -10.20
N MET A 747 -19.00 9.97 -10.69
CA MET A 747 -17.91 10.44 -9.83
C MET A 747 -18.13 11.90 -9.44
N LEU A 748 -18.03 12.18 -8.15
CA LEU A 748 -18.02 13.51 -7.56
C LEU A 748 -16.59 13.85 -7.15
N THR A 749 -16.23 15.12 -7.31
CA THR A 749 -14.94 15.66 -6.87
C THR A 749 -15.18 16.89 -6.01
N ALA A 750 -14.39 17.02 -4.94
CA ALA A 750 -14.44 18.15 -4.03
C ALA A 750 -13.04 18.68 -3.81
N THR A 751 -12.88 19.98 -3.95
CA THR A 751 -11.65 20.70 -3.63
C THR A 751 -11.89 21.52 -2.37
N PHE A 752 -11.11 21.26 -1.33
CA PHE A 752 -11.12 22.05 -0.10
C PHE A 752 -10.01 23.10 -0.14
N THR A 753 -10.33 24.32 0.27
CA THR A 753 -9.40 25.43 0.44
C THR A 753 -9.49 25.95 1.88
N PRO A 754 -8.51 25.67 2.76
CA PRO A 754 -8.51 26.13 4.15
C PRO A 754 -8.64 27.67 4.27
N THR A 755 -9.31 28.12 5.32
CA THR A 755 -9.36 29.52 5.78
C THR A 755 -8.27 29.71 6.84
N ASN A 756 -7.53 30.81 6.76
CA ASN A 756 -6.38 31.17 7.61
C ASN A 756 -6.41 30.63 9.05
N VAL A 757 -5.43 29.81 9.43
CA VAL A 757 -5.14 29.49 10.84
C VAL A 757 -3.93 30.31 11.27
N ILE A 758 -4.15 31.55 11.73
CA ILE A 758 -3.08 32.38 12.28
C ILE A 758 -2.79 31.90 13.71
N THR A 759 -1.60 31.37 13.95
CA THR A 759 -1.09 31.17 15.32
C THR A 759 -0.42 32.45 15.82
N PRO A 760 -0.25 32.66 17.14
CA PRO A 760 0.38 33.86 17.69
C PRO A 760 1.80 34.16 17.19
N THR A 761 2.46 33.21 16.52
CA THR A 761 3.83 33.30 16.02
C THR A 761 3.93 33.41 14.49
N THR A 762 2.82 33.39 13.73
CA THR A 762 2.83 33.49 12.27
C THR A 762 2.33 34.87 11.80
N THR A 763 3.12 35.55 10.94
CA THR A 763 2.71 36.80 10.28
C THR A 763 1.84 36.54 9.05
N ALA A 764 0.93 37.46 8.72
CA ALA A 764 -0.03 37.36 7.61
C ALA A 764 0.59 37.12 6.20
N ALA A 765 1.91 37.23 6.05
CA ALA A 765 2.62 36.93 4.80
C ALA A 765 2.75 35.41 4.51
N ASN A 766 2.55 34.53 5.51
CA ASN A 766 2.65 33.07 5.38
C ASN A 766 1.27 32.41 5.13
N ALA A 767 0.47 33.00 4.24
CA ALA A 767 -0.92 32.59 4.04
C ALA A 767 -1.06 31.20 3.41
N TYR A 768 -1.77 30.29 4.10
CA TYR A 768 -2.09 28.94 3.62
C TYR A 768 -2.98 28.99 2.35
N LYS A 769 -2.50 28.40 1.24
CA LYS A 769 -3.21 27.99 0.03
C LYS A 769 -2.93 26.51 -0.29
N THR A 770 -3.44 25.59 0.51
CA THR A 770 -3.41 24.16 0.18
C THR A 770 -4.75 23.79 -0.46
N TYR A 771 -4.73 23.02 -1.54
CA TYR A 771 -5.94 22.44 -2.14
C TYR A 771 -5.91 20.95 -1.90
N THR A 772 -6.85 20.41 -1.12
CA THR A 772 -7.00 18.96 -0.98
C THR A 772 -8.17 18.52 -1.84
N VAL A 773 -7.97 17.49 -2.67
CA VAL A 773 -9.00 16.97 -3.57
C VAL A 773 -9.44 15.60 -3.07
N ALA A 774 -10.75 15.43 -2.84
CA ALA A 774 -11.37 14.15 -2.55
C ALA A 774 -12.31 13.75 -3.69
N THR A 775 -12.48 12.44 -3.87
CA THR A 775 -13.42 11.86 -4.83
C THR A 775 -14.41 10.95 -4.10
N ALA A 776 -15.63 10.87 -4.62
CA ALA A 776 -16.66 9.97 -4.13
C ALA A 776 -17.51 9.48 -5.30
N GLN A 777 -18.08 8.28 -5.20
CA GLN A 777 -19.00 7.77 -6.22
C GLN A 777 -20.43 7.77 -5.69
N VAL A 778 -21.36 8.33 -6.48
CA VAL A 778 -22.79 8.35 -6.16
C VAL A 778 -23.56 7.46 -7.16
N PRO A 779 -24.31 6.45 -6.68
CA PRO A 779 -25.21 5.68 -7.53
C PRO A 779 -26.48 6.49 -7.84
N ILE A 780 -26.86 6.57 -9.13
CA ILE A 780 -28.12 7.16 -9.59
C ILE A 780 -29.02 6.07 -10.17
N LEU A 781 -30.16 5.80 -9.53
CA LEU A 781 -31.13 4.78 -9.93
C LEU A 781 -32.31 5.38 -10.69
N VAL A 782 -32.84 4.65 -11.66
CA VAL A 782 -34.13 4.99 -12.26
C VAL A 782 -35.26 4.64 -11.28
N GLY A 783 -36.21 5.56 -11.10
CA GLY A 783 -37.39 5.32 -10.28
C GLY A 783 -38.32 4.28 -10.91
N THR A 784 -38.72 3.27 -10.15
CA THR A 784 -39.57 2.15 -10.59
C THR A 784 -40.65 1.86 -9.54
N VAL A 785 -41.87 1.59 -10.01
CA VAL A 785 -42.98 1.06 -9.21
C VAL A 785 -43.27 -0.36 -9.68
N THR A 786 -43.16 -1.34 -8.79
CA THR A 786 -43.42 -2.75 -9.12
C THR A 786 -44.41 -3.31 -8.12
N ILE A 787 -45.67 -3.49 -8.51
CA ILE A 787 -46.73 -3.89 -7.57
C ILE A 787 -47.10 -5.35 -7.76
N THR A 788 -47.04 -6.10 -6.66
CA THR A 788 -47.52 -7.49 -6.58
C THR A 788 -48.60 -7.60 -5.51
N ALA A 789 -49.67 -8.32 -5.80
CA ALA A 789 -50.75 -8.60 -4.85
C ALA A 789 -50.85 -10.10 -4.57
N THR A 790 -50.98 -10.48 -3.31
CA THR A 790 -51.19 -11.87 -2.88
C THR A 790 -52.37 -11.97 -1.91
N GLY A 791 -53.18 -13.03 -2.05
CA GLY A 791 -54.27 -13.34 -1.13
C GLY A 791 -53.91 -14.48 -0.17
N ALA A 792 -54.29 -14.33 1.10
CA ALA A 792 -54.30 -15.42 2.08
C ALA A 792 -55.75 -15.72 2.50
N LEU A 793 -56.23 -16.93 2.21
CA LEU A 793 -57.62 -17.33 2.41
C LEU A 793 -57.84 -18.05 3.75
N SER A 794 -58.94 -17.73 4.41
CA SER A 794 -59.45 -18.43 5.59
C SER A 794 -60.96 -18.63 5.51
N LYS A 795 -61.47 -19.68 6.17
CA LYS A 795 -62.89 -19.95 6.24
C LYS A 795 -63.55 -19.14 7.36
N ILE A 796 -64.73 -18.58 7.09
CA ILE A 796 -65.54 -17.85 8.07
C ILE A 796 -66.99 -18.35 8.06
N ALA A 797 -67.79 -17.93 9.04
CA ALA A 797 -69.22 -18.20 9.04
C ALA A 797 -69.89 -17.51 7.82
N GLY A 798 -70.49 -18.30 6.92
CA GLY A 798 -71.20 -17.79 5.74
C GLY A 798 -70.35 -17.65 4.46
N GLY A 799 -69.06 -18.02 4.49
CA GLY A 799 -68.21 -17.98 3.30
C GLY A 799 -66.72 -17.99 3.62
N TYR A 800 -65.96 -17.14 2.92
CA TYR A 800 -64.50 -17.08 3.02
C TYR A 800 -64.04 -15.64 3.26
N GLN A 801 -62.88 -15.49 3.90
CA GLN A 801 -62.19 -14.23 4.07
C GLN A 801 -60.84 -14.31 3.36
N MET A 802 -60.45 -13.23 2.68
CA MET A 802 -59.13 -13.10 2.06
C MET A 802 -58.43 -11.87 2.62
N VAL A 803 -57.23 -12.05 3.18
CA VAL A 803 -56.32 -10.94 3.45
C VAL A 803 -55.47 -10.74 2.20
N VAL A 804 -55.72 -9.65 1.49
CA VAL A 804 -54.93 -9.26 0.31
C VAL A 804 -53.81 -8.34 0.75
N THR A 805 -52.57 -8.74 0.48
CA THR A 805 -51.38 -7.92 0.71
C THR A 805 -50.84 -7.44 -0.62
N VAL A 806 -50.76 -6.11 -0.79
CA VAL A 806 -50.18 -5.46 -1.95
C VAL A 806 -48.80 -4.93 -1.57
N LYS A 807 -47.76 -5.39 -2.25
CA LYS A 807 -46.36 -5.01 -2.02
C LYS A 807 -45.83 -4.22 -3.20
N ASN A 808 -45.15 -3.11 -2.91
CA ASN A 808 -44.35 -2.37 -3.88
C ASN A 808 -42.90 -2.87 -3.82
N GLY A 809 -42.50 -3.71 -4.77
CA GLY A 809 -41.12 -4.16 -4.97
C GLY A 809 -40.24 -3.15 -5.73
N GLY A 810 -40.78 -1.99 -6.13
CA GLY A 810 -40.03 -0.90 -6.74
C GLY A 810 -39.29 -0.04 -5.71
N ASN A 811 -38.53 0.95 -6.19
CA ASN A 811 -37.72 1.86 -5.37
C ASN A 811 -38.33 3.27 -5.19
N VAL A 812 -39.48 3.56 -5.79
CA VAL A 812 -40.25 4.80 -5.54
C VAL A 812 -41.66 4.50 -5.02
N THR A 813 -42.25 5.46 -4.32
CA THR A 813 -43.61 5.34 -3.76
C THR A 813 -44.64 5.14 -4.86
N ALA A 814 -45.46 4.11 -4.71
CA ALA A 814 -46.68 3.94 -5.49
C ALA A 814 -47.79 4.75 -4.81
N SER A 815 -48.18 5.88 -5.41
CA SER A 815 -49.20 6.74 -4.83
C SER A 815 -50.62 6.31 -5.18
N ASN A 816 -51.58 6.51 -4.27
CA ASN A 816 -52.99 6.18 -4.44
C ASN A 816 -53.23 4.72 -4.88
N VAL A 817 -52.58 3.77 -4.21
CA VAL A 817 -52.79 2.34 -4.48
C VAL A 817 -54.21 1.96 -4.08
N GLN A 818 -54.95 1.37 -5.02
CA GLN A 818 -56.30 0.86 -4.82
C GLN A 818 -56.40 -0.56 -5.33
N LEU A 819 -57.01 -1.44 -4.54
CA LEU A 819 -57.46 -2.73 -5.02
C LEU A 819 -58.84 -2.52 -5.65
N THR A 820 -58.95 -2.71 -6.97
CA THR A 820 -60.17 -2.44 -7.75
C THR A 820 -60.95 -3.70 -8.09
N GLY A 821 -60.32 -4.87 -8.00
CA GLY A 821 -60.93 -6.17 -8.30
C GLY A 821 -60.35 -7.27 -7.43
N ALA A 822 -61.23 -8.13 -6.90
CA ALA A 822 -60.86 -9.37 -6.24
C ALA A 822 -61.97 -10.41 -6.43
N THR A 823 -61.64 -11.59 -6.97
CA THR A 823 -62.61 -12.67 -7.20
C THR A 823 -62.06 -14.03 -6.81
N LEU A 824 -62.92 -14.89 -6.27
CA LEU A 824 -62.73 -16.33 -6.15
C LEU A 824 -63.69 -17.02 -7.12
N GLY A 825 -63.18 -17.45 -8.28
CA GLY A 825 -64.00 -17.98 -9.37
C GLY A 825 -64.91 -16.90 -9.95
N SER A 826 -66.22 -17.07 -9.79
CA SER A 826 -67.23 -16.08 -10.18
C SER A 826 -67.70 -15.19 -9.02
N ALA A 827 -67.29 -15.47 -7.77
CA ALA A 827 -67.68 -14.69 -6.60
C ALA A 827 -66.76 -13.48 -6.42
N SER A 828 -67.34 -12.28 -6.28
CA SER A 828 -66.62 -11.02 -6.05
C SER A 828 -66.46 -10.71 -4.56
N GLY A 829 -65.36 -10.04 -4.21
CA GLY A 829 -65.13 -9.54 -2.85
C GLY A 829 -66.02 -8.34 -2.52
N GLY A 830 -66.57 -8.29 -1.31
CA GLY A 830 -67.68 -7.39 -0.97
C GLY A 830 -67.38 -5.89 -0.84
N THR A 831 -66.11 -5.47 -0.68
CA THR A 831 -65.75 -4.06 -0.44
C THR A 831 -64.63 -3.59 -1.38
N LEU A 832 -65.01 -3.20 -2.61
CA LEU A 832 -64.10 -2.70 -3.65
C LEU A 832 -64.69 -1.44 -4.34
N PRO A 833 -63.87 -0.46 -4.77
CA PRO A 833 -62.42 -0.42 -4.61
C PRO A 833 -62.00 -0.18 -3.16
N ALA A 834 -60.96 -0.87 -2.71
CA ALA A 834 -60.38 -0.65 -1.39
C ALA A 834 -59.12 0.21 -1.52
N SER A 835 -59.12 1.36 -0.86
CA SER A 835 -57.94 2.23 -0.80
C SER A 835 -56.88 1.64 0.14
N LEU A 836 -55.65 1.55 -0.36
CA LEU A 836 -54.48 1.14 0.40
C LEU A 836 -53.51 2.31 0.65
N GLY A 837 -53.84 3.51 0.15
CA GLY A 837 -53.03 4.71 0.29
C GLY A 837 -51.72 4.66 -0.51
N ASP A 838 -50.72 5.39 -0.03
CA ASP A 838 -49.40 5.42 -0.64
C ASP A 838 -48.54 4.27 -0.08
N ILE A 839 -47.94 3.48 -0.98
CA ILE A 839 -47.05 2.37 -0.61
C ILE A 839 -45.62 2.72 -1.03
N ALA A 840 -44.77 3.05 -0.06
CA ALA A 840 -43.35 3.33 -0.28
C ALA A 840 -42.62 2.16 -0.98
N GLY A 841 -41.51 2.45 -1.66
CA GLY A 841 -40.66 1.41 -2.26
C GLY A 841 -40.20 0.38 -1.21
N GLY A 842 -40.34 -0.91 -1.51
CA GLY A 842 -40.13 -2.02 -0.57
C GLY A 842 -41.28 -2.27 0.42
N GLY A 843 -42.23 -1.34 0.56
CA GLY A 843 -43.35 -1.41 1.51
C GLY A 843 -44.52 -2.28 1.05
N SER A 844 -45.47 -2.50 1.96
CA SER A 844 -46.72 -3.22 1.69
C SER A 844 -47.89 -2.68 2.49
N ALA A 845 -49.10 -2.82 1.95
CA ALA A 845 -50.34 -2.56 2.64
C ALA A 845 -51.31 -3.74 2.43
N SER A 846 -52.21 -3.98 3.38
CA SER A 846 -53.15 -5.09 3.31
C SER A 846 -54.58 -4.64 3.51
N VAL A 847 -55.52 -5.32 2.85
CA VAL A 847 -56.96 -5.18 3.06
C VAL A 847 -57.60 -6.56 3.22
N THR A 848 -58.60 -6.64 4.08
CA THR A 848 -59.37 -7.87 4.29
C THR A 848 -60.70 -7.79 3.54
N LEU A 849 -60.97 -8.79 2.72
CA LEU A 849 -62.21 -8.92 1.94
C LEU A 849 -62.98 -10.16 2.38
N THR A 850 -64.31 -10.09 2.28
CA THR A 850 -65.19 -11.25 2.50
C THR A 850 -65.80 -11.70 1.18
N PHE A 851 -65.98 -13.02 1.06
CA PHE A 851 -66.53 -13.70 -0.11
C PHE A 851 -67.68 -14.61 0.36
N PRO A 852 -68.78 -14.70 -0.41
CA PRO A 852 -69.89 -15.58 -0.07
C PRO A 852 -69.52 -17.06 -0.24
N SER A 853 -70.26 -17.95 0.42
CA SER A 853 -70.16 -19.41 0.23
C SER A 853 -70.42 -19.87 -1.21
N SER A 854 -71.01 -19.03 -2.07
CA SER A 854 -71.17 -19.31 -3.51
C SER A 854 -69.85 -19.32 -4.28
N ALA A 855 -68.72 -18.97 -3.67
CA ALA A 855 -67.39 -19.08 -4.28
C ALA A 855 -66.97 -20.55 -4.56
N GLY A 856 -67.54 -21.52 -3.84
CA GLY A 856 -67.25 -22.94 -3.97
C GLY A 856 -67.39 -23.68 -2.63
N GLY A 857 -67.25 -25.00 -2.64
CA GLY A 857 -67.16 -25.81 -1.42
C GLY A 857 -65.73 -25.88 -0.89
N ASP A 858 -65.57 -26.22 0.40
CA ASP A 858 -64.26 -26.38 1.03
C ASP A 858 -63.39 -27.41 0.26
N GLY A 859 -62.10 -27.11 0.10
CA GLY A 859 -61.17 -27.93 -0.67
C GLY A 859 -61.30 -27.81 -2.19
N ALA A 860 -62.24 -27.01 -2.73
CA ALA A 860 -62.38 -26.85 -4.16
C ALA A 860 -61.23 -26.01 -4.77
N PRO A 861 -60.64 -26.45 -5.90
CA PRO A 861 -59.69 -25.64 -6.64
C PRO A 861 -60.43 -24.48 -7.32
N ILE A 862 -59.91 -23.27 -7.16
CA ILE A 862 -60.55 -22.05 -7.64
C ILE A 862 -59.52 -21.09 -8.26
N ALA A 863 -59.96 -20.26 -9.20
CA ALA A 863 -59.15 -19.17 -9.72
C ALA A 863 -59.31 -17.93 -8.82
N GLU A 864 -58.23 -17.55 -8.15
CA GLU A 864 -58.12 -16.26 -7.49
C GLU A 864 -57.69 -15.22 -8.52
N ARG A 865 -58.34 -14.05 -8.55
CA ARG A 865 -57.92 -12.92 -9.38
C ARG A 865 -57.93 -11.66 -8.56
N LEU A 866 -56.82 -10.93 -8.59
CA LEU A 866 -56.65 -9.64 -7.95
C LEU A 866 -56.31 -8.62 -9.03
N SER A 867 -56.88 -7.44 -8.95
CA SER A 867 -56.52 -6.30 -9.80
C SER A 867 -56.64 -5.00 -9.04
N GLY A 868 -55.84 -4.02 -9.43
CA GLY A 868 -55.79 -2.73 -8.79
C GLY A 868 -55.10 -1.68 -9.65
N THR A 869 -55.12 -0.47 -9.15
CA THR A 869 -54.55 0.71 -9.79
C THR A 869 -53.64 1.45 -8.81
N TYR A 870 -52.69 2.18 -9.34
CA TYR A 870 -51.96 3.21 -8.61
C TYR A 870 -51.75 4.39 -9.56
N THR A 871 -51.28 5.52 -9.04
CA THR A 871 -50.98 6.70 -9.86
C THR A 871 -49.88 6.35 -10.85
N GLY A 872 -50.23 6.26 -12.14
CA GLY A 872 -49.29 5.92 -13.22
C GLY A 872 -49.33 4.46 -13.71
N GLY A 873 -50.17 3.58 -13.15
CA GLY A 873 -50.27 2.21 -13.66
C GLY A 873 -51.36 1.33 -13.05
N THR A 874 -51.40 0.09 -13.51
CA THR A 874 -52.30 -0.95 -13.03
C THR A 874 -51.51 -2.17 -12.59
N PHE A 875 -52.03 -2.95 -11.65
CA PHE A 875 -51.47 -4.24 -11.25
C PHE A 875 -52.56 -5.30 -11.21
N GLY A 876 -52.17 -6.55 -11.36
CA GLY A 876 -53.10 -7.66 -11.24
C GLY A 876 -52.43 -9.00 -11.50
N GLY A 877 -53.10 -10.05 -11.05
CA GLY A 877 -52.62 -11.41 -11.18
C GLY A 877 -53.78 -12.39 -11.06
N SER A 878 -53.59 -13.57 -11.65
CA SER A 878 -54.50 -14.70 -11.43
C SER A 878 -53.70 -15.88 -10.90
N PHE A 879 -54.19 -16.48 -9.82
CA PHE A 879 -53.54 -17.56 -9.10
C PHE A 879 -54.49 -18.75 -9.00
N ARG A 880 -53.94 -19.95 -8.88
CA ARG A 880 -54.72 -21.13 -8.48
C ARG A 880 -54.70 -21.19 -6.96
N ALA A 881 -55.88 -21.19 -6.35
CA ALA A 881 -56.05 -21.34 -4.91
C ALA A 881 -56.93 -22.55 -4.61
N THR A 882 -56.91 -23.01 -3.36
CA THR A 882 -57.83 -24.02 -2.85
C THR A 882 -58.61 -23.38 -1.71
N LEU A 883 -59.94 -23.51 -1.73
CA LEU A 883 -60.76 -22.96 -0.66
C LEU A 883 -60.48 -23.70 0.67
N PRO A 884 -60.25 -22.98 1.78
CA PRO A 884 -59.83 -23.54 3.07
C PRO A 884 -60.95 -24.29 3.81
#